data_AF-A0AB37LEI3-F1
#
_entry.id   AF-A0AB37LEI3-F1
#
_cell.length_a   1.000
_cell.length_b   1.000
_cell.length_c   1.000
_cell.angle_alpha   90.00
_cell.angle_beta   90.00
_cell.angle_gamma   90.00
#
_symmetry.space_group_name_H-M   'P 1'
#
loop_
_entity.id
_entity.type
_entity.pdbx_description
1 polymer ?
#
loop_
_entity_poly.entity_id
_entity_poly.type
_entity_poly.pdbx_seq_one_letter_code
_entity_poly.pdbx_strand_id
1 'polypeptide(L)'
;MSEDIKLFVSCHKLDTHIPDNALLQPIQVGAALAASRMPNLLHDDEGDSISEKNRSYCELTGQYWAWQNTDADYYGFLHYRRYFNFSKTEYPIHHEPFIFGDVTFDRNDDETLQRIDFNEEAMRKVITAHDFIAPEPIEALEKTTVYEQYRDSFGHHIEDLDTVMDNIRLKYPDIWPSAQKYLNQTKVYVCNMFVMRRELFRAYSAFLFDVLSTHEKMRDFSHYSPVARRVSGYLGERICGMYLTYLYDKGYDGIDLQRVYFRNTDDGQRPATATGTTGEIETLNFDATVRGPGKIYSAIHVEHLSDDWQFRISSTTSDGKQVPAKIVQAASGPVAVFPIVAQSQTVSVSAVDADGRTRAQGSKTFNRRAAQLMSYVNRLSHNAEASTIRNCDKAMLLGDSHVVVDALINNLDATDIIHGHVSVPLVGDESAKDYVDIIALDGQGNQISMGDWICMGEELDTDPALPGLRVRKISYSLHIPQVDTFIVWVKFPDSDRQDSFLCSLPPQTHLMRHQWATQTEPACAAGDYDKWFRTRQRASANELEIQQRTVFDVQPKYSIIVPLYKTPIQFLHAMADSVMKQTYRNWELLLVNASPEVADLNQAVDELCAKDHRIQHVTLEKNQGITLNTNEGIKIASGDFLCFLDHDDVLEPDALFCYTRAINEHPDTDMLYCDEDKLDNGKYREPFFKTEWNPDLLLGMNYVCHFLTVRKSIMDKLELPGKEYDGSQDWHMTFRIGEQSRYVHHEPRVLYHWRVHSQSTAARADQKDYTLDSSRLSVETHLERCGIKGKVVDSPLMPRRFKVDYSLGDHPLVSIIIPNKDAVPVLHNCLSSIRKFTTYDNYEIVIVENNSVDPFTFEYYEMAQQDDPHVRVVKLEGMTSFNFSRIINFGAEQAQGDYYLLLNNDTEVITPNWIEELLGPCMREDVGITGAKLLFPDNTIQHAGISFGPDGPGHLYYQMSRNYPGNFEATMLARDLGAVTGACLMVSKEAFDKVHGMTEELAVNYNDVDFCLKVIREQLRVVFVPTAELHHYESVSRGSDASGEKAIRFKKERGKFMSRCPEAFTVKAPFENPNLQFGIIYQTLNREYKRENR
;
A
#
# COMPACT_ATOMS: atom_id res chain seq x y z
N MET A 1 -55.78 23.16 -24.71
CA MET A 1 -55.75 22.29 -23.52
C MET A 1 -54.64 22.84 -22.65
N SER A 2 -54.84 22.96 -21.33
CA SER A 2 -53.75 23.35 -20.44
C SER A 2 -52.64 22.31 -20.53
N GLU A 3 -51.39 22.75 -20.67
CA GLU A 3 -50.21 21.86 -20.71
C GLU A 3 -50.17 21.00 -19.44
N ASP A 4 -49.86 19.71 -19.59
CA ASP A 4 -49.75 18.75 -18.49
C ASP A 4 -48.38 18.92 -17.81
N ILE A 5 -48.37 19.37 -16.56
CA ILE A 5 -47.14 19.68 -15.81
C ILE A 5 -47.11 18.79 -14.57
N LYS A 6 -46.03 18.02 -14.41
CA LYS A 6 -45.82 17.13 -13.26
C LYS A 6 -44.51 17.48 -12.56
N LEU A 7 -44.63 18.00 -11.34
CA LEU A 7 -43.51 18.35 -10.47
C LEU A 7 -43.39 17.31 -9.36
N PHE A 8 -42.43 16.41 -9.50
CA PHE A 8 -42.20 15.33 -8.54
C PHE A 8 -41.52 15.87 -7.29
N VAL A 9 -42.11 15.59 -6.14
CA VAL A 9 -41.56 15.99 -4.83
C VAL A 9 -41.03 14.73 -4.13
N SER A 10 -39.70 14.61 -4.05
CA SER A 10 -39.05 13.45 -3.45
C SER A 10 -39.20 13.47 -1.93
N CYS A 11 -39.81 12.42 -1.38
CA CYS A 11 -40.14 12.28 0.05
C CYS A 11 -39.48 11.03 0.65
N HIS A 12 -38.84 11.20 1.83
CA HIS A 12 -38.28 10.10 2.62
C HIS A 12 -38.56 10.23 4.13
N LYS A 13 -39.32 11.26 4.55
CA LYS A 13 -39.79 11.44 5.94
C LYS A 13 -41.32 11.38 5.99
N LEU A 14 -41.86 10.53 6.88
CA LEU A 14 -43.30 10.24 7.02
C LEU A 14 -44.17 11.48 7.31
N ASP A 15 -43.70 12.38 8.16
CA ASP A 15 -44.53 13.49 8.70
C ASP A 15 -44.43 14.78 7.87
N THR A 16 -44.09 14.67 6.60
CA THR A 16 -43.77 15.82 5.76
C THR A 16 -45.00 16.52 5.21
N HIS A 17 -45.14 17.82 5.46
CA HIS A 17 -46.18 18.64 4.84
C HIS A 17 -45.89 18.92 3.36
N ILE A 18 -46.81 18.51 2.50
CA ILE A 18 -46.79 18.76 1.05
C ILE A 18 -47.94 19.72 0.72
N PRO A 19 -47.67 20.85 0.03
CA PRO A 19 -48.71 21.81 -0.31
C PRO A 19 -49.81 21.20 -1.18
N ASP A 20 -51.05 21.62 -0.97
CA ASP A 20 -52.16 21.24 -1.85
C ASP A 20 -52.05 22.01 -3.18
N ASN A 21 -51.44 21.38 -4.18
CA ASN A 21 -51.21 21.97 -5.50
C ASN A 21 -51.25 20.87 -6.57
N ALA A 22 -52.15 20.99 -7.55
CA ALA A 22 -52.40 19.98 -8.57
C ALA A 22 -51.19 19.68 -9.49
N LEU A 23 -50.20 20.56 -9.53
CA LEU A 23 -48.95 20.35 -10.28
C LEU A 23 -47.99 19.38 -9.57
N LEU A 24 -48.12 19.21 -8.25
CA LEU A 24 -47.20 18.40 -7.45
C LEU A 24 -47.57 16.91 -7.52
N GLN A 25 -46.56 16.08 -7.65
CA GLN A 25 -46.65 14.62 -7.66
C GLN A 25 -45.73 14.08 -6.55
N PRO A 26 -46.22 13.96 -5.30
CA PRO A 26 -45.37 13.52 -4.20
C PRO A 26 -45.05 12.03 -4.34
N ILE A 27 -43.76 11.70 -4.23
CA ILE A 27 -43.25 10.35 -4.44
C ILE A 27 -42.34 9.93 -3.28
N GLN A 28 -42.63 8.78 -2.70
CA GLN A 28 -41.73 8.13 -1.75
C GLN A 28 -40.57 7.52 -2.53
N VAL A 29 -39.36 8.01 -2.28
CA VAL A 29 -38.13 7.46 -2.87
C VAL A 29 -37.51 6.41 -1.95
N GLY A 30 -36.89 5.38 -2.54
CA GLY A 30 -36.33 4.24 -1.81
C GLY A 30 -37.39 3.37 -1.13
N ALA A 31 -38.61 3.33 -1.69
CA ALA A 31 -39.72 2.57 -1.12
C ALA A 31 -39.38 1.08 -0.93
N ALA A 32 -38.58 0.49 -1.83
CA ALA A 32 -38.12 -0.89 -1.73
C ALA A 32 -37.23 -1.19 -0.50
N LEU A 33 -36.58 -0.17 0.06
CA LEU A 33 -35.68 -0.28 1.22
C LEU A 33 -36.27 0.32 2.50
N ALA A 34 -37.45 0.94 2.41
CA ALA A 34 -38.04 1.67 3.52
C ALA A 34 -38.67 0.72 4.55
N ALA A 35 -38.45 0.99 5.84
CA ALA A 35 -39.08 0.23 6.92
C ALA A 35 -40.62 0.39 6.96
N SER A 36 -41.16 1.43 6.33
CA SER A 36 -42.60 1.70 6.27
C SER A 36 -42.98 2.41 4.98
N ARG A 37 -44.19 2.12 4.49
CA ARG A 37 -44.76 2.68 3.26
C ARG A 37 -45.64 3.88 3.57
N MET A 38 -45.39 5.01 2.92
CA MET A 38 -46.11 6.25 3.15
C MET A 38 -47.46 6.21 2.42
N PRO A 39 -48.59 6.47 3.10
CA PRO A 39 -49.90 6.46 2.47
C PRO A 39 -50.10 7.70 1.58
N ASN A 40 -50.84 7.55 0.48
CA ASN A 40 -51.24 8.64 -0.43
C ASN A 40 -50.12 9.32 -1.24
N LEU A 41 -48.95 8.68 -1.36
CA LEU A 41 -47.87 9.09 -2.27
C LEU A 41 -47.73 8.07 -3.40
N LEU A 42 -47.10 8.49 -4.50
CA LEU A 42 -46.52 7.55 -5.46
C LEU A 42 -45.35 6.82 -4.79
N HIS A 43 -45.02 5.62 -5.26
CA HIS A 43 -43.88 4.85 -4.76
C HIS A 43 -42.95 4.53 -5.91
N ASP A 44 -41.67 4.81 -5.73
CA ASP A 44 -40.67 4.59 -6.78
C ASP A 44 -40.35 3.11 -7.02
N ASP A 45 -40.89 2.18 -6.22
CA ASP A 45 -40.74 0.71 -6.34
C ASP A 45 -41.81 0.04 -7.22
N GLU A 46 -42.72 0.82 -7.81
CA GLU A 46 -43.77 0.33 -8.71
C GLU A 46 -43.35 0.45 -10.19
N GLY A 47 -43.74 -0.47 -11.06
CA GLY A 47 -43.42 -0.38 -12.50
C GLY A 47 -41.94 -0.64 -12.83
N ASP A 48 -41.37 0.12 -13.79
CA ASP A 48 -39.93 0.07 -14.08
C ASP A 48 -39.19 0.98 -13.08
N SER A 49 -38.27 0.40 -12.32
CA SER A 49 -37.75 0.97 -11.09
C SER A 49 -36.30 0.61 -10.85
N ILE A 50 -35.61 1.51 -10.15
CA ILE A 50 -34.30 1.30 -9.52
C ILE A 50 -34.34 1.64 -8.02
N SER A 51 -35.51 1.50 -7.37
CA SER A 51 -35.74 1.86 -5.97
C SER A 51 -34.76 1.17 -5.01
N GLU A 52 -34.35 -0.06 -5.33
CA GLU A 52 -33.34 -0.83 -4.60
C GLU A 52 -31.94 -0.19 -4.63
N LYS A 53 -31.68 0.71 -5.58
CA LYS A 53 -30.43 1.48 -5.70
C LYS A 53 -30.44 2.80 -4.93
N ASN A 54 -31.52 3.13 -4.20
CA ASN A 54 -31.69 4.41 -3.52
C ASN A 54 -30.56 4.76 -2.54
N ARG A 55 -29.90 3.76 -1.93
CA ARG A 55 -28.71 3.99 -1.08
C ARG A 55 -27.57 4.72 -1.80
N SER A 56 -27.42 4.50 -3.11
CA SER A 56 -26.43 5.22 -3.93
C SER A 56 -27.06 6.37 -4.72
N TYR A 57 -28.20 6.12 -5.38
CA TYR A 57 -28.84 7.06 -6.29
C TYR A 57 -29.66 8.14 -5.59
N CYS A 58 -29.93 7.99 -4.29
CA CYS A 58 -30.74 8.93 -3.50
C CYS A 58 -32.06 9.27 -4.23
N GLU A 59 -32.45 10.54 -4.27
CA GLU A 59 -33.67 11.01 -4.93
C GLU A 59 -33.75 10.74 -6.44
N LEU A 60 -32.65 10.38 -7.10
CA LEU A 60 -32.64 10.06 -8.53
C LEU A 60 -33.47 8.80 -8.86
N THR A 61 -33.74 7.93 -7.89
CA THR A 61 -34.65 6.80 -8.10
C THR A 61 -36.07 7.27 -8.45
N GLY A 62 -36.51 8.38 -7.86
CA GLY A 62 -37.75 9.05 -8.26
C GLY A 62 -37.69 9.62 -9.67
N GLN A 63 -36.55 10.20 -10.08
CA GLN A 63 -36.35 10.71 -11.44
C GLN A 63 -36.39 9.59 -12.49
N TYR A 64 -35.72 8.48 -12.22
CA TYR A 64 -35.78 7.30 -13.08
C TYR A 64 -37.23 6.81 -13.23
N TRP A 65 -37.93 6.68 -12.10
CA TRP A 65 -39.31 6.25 -12.09
C TRP A 65 -40.21 7.17 -12.92
N ALA A 66 -40.10 8.49 -12.76
CA ALA A 66 -40.86 9.47 -13.54
C ALA A 66 -40.56 9.35 -15.04
N TRP A 67 -39.29 9.14 -15.41
CA TRP A 67 -38.85 8.97 -16.79
C TRP A 67 -39.46 7.74 -17.47
N GLN A 68 -39.55 6.61 -16.76
CA GLN A 68 -40.06 5.36 -17.32
C GLN A 68 -41.58 5.22 -17.25
N ASN A 69 -42.21 5.76 -16.20
CA ASN A 69 -43.60 5.41 -15.87
C ASN A 69 -44.61 6.54 -16.12
N THR A 70 -44.18 7.75 -16.48
CA THR A 70 -45.08 8.91 -16.64
C THR A 70 -44.90 9.66 -17.95
N ASP A 71 -46.00 10.21 -18.48
CA ASP A 71 -46.00 11.13 -19.62
C ASP A 71 -46.58 12.49 -19.22
N ALA A 72 -45.90 13.59 -19.56
CA ALA A 72 -46.30 14.98 -19.29
C ALA A 72 -45.61 15.95 -20.28
N ASP A 73 -46.13 17.16 -20.45
CA ASP A 73 -45.51 18.19 -21.28
C ASP A 73 -44.29 18.82 -20.60
N TYR A 74 -44.35 18.97 -19.27
CA TYR A 74 -43.23 19.41 -18.44
C TYR A 74 -43.04 18.49 -17.22
N TYR A 75 -41.78 18.28 -16.90
CA TYR A 75 -41.34 17.50 -15.75
C TYR A 75 -40.51 18.39 -14.85
N GLY A 76 -40.71 18.31 -13.54
CA GLY A 76 -39.81 18.94 -12.58
C GLY A 76 -39.50 18.03 -11.41
N PHE A 77 -38.34 18.26 -10.81
CA PHE A 77 -37.90 17.57 -9.61
C PHE A 77 -37.64 18.57 -8.50
N LEU A 78 -38.30 18.33 -7.36
CA LEU A 78 -38.23 19.13 -6.14
C LEU A 78 -37.94 18.18 -4.98
N HIS A 79 -37.43 18.75 -3.89
CA HIS A 79 -37.26 18.01 -2.64
C HIS A 79 -38.36 18.44 -1.68
N TYR A 80 -38.81 17.55 -0.80
CA TYR A 80 -39.87 17.89 0.15
C TYR A 80 -39.58 19.10 1.07
N ARG A 81 -38.30 19.48 1.16
CA ARG A 81 -37.81 20.64 1.93
C ARG A 81 -37.35 21.80 1.05
N ARG A 82 -37.23 21.62 -0.27
CA ARG A 82 -36.71 22.65 -1.19
C ARG A 82 -37.62 22.89 -2.39
N TYR A 83 -38.03 24.14 -2.57
CA TYR A 83 -38.88 24.62 -3.67
C TYR A 83 -38.25 25.80 -4.42
N PHE A 84 -38.81 26.19 -5.57
CA PHE A 84 -38.42 27.40 -6.30
C PHE A 84 -39.24 28.61 -5.85
N ASN A 85 -38.61 29.79 -5.84
CA ASN A 85 -39.29 31.07 -5.74
C ASN A 85 -39.75 31.51 -7.15
N PHE A 86 -41.06 31.45 -7.40
CA PHE A 86 -41.65 31.88 -8.67
C PHE A 86 -42.00 33.37 -8.69
N SER A 87 -41.85 34.05 -7.55
CA SER A 87 -42.14 35.48 -7.46
C SER A 87 -41.03 36.31 -8.11
N LYS A 88 -41.36 37.55 -8.46
CA LYS A 88 -40.36 38.54 -8.89
C LYS A 88 -39.54 39.13 -7.74
N THR A 89 -39.84 38.75 -6.50
CA THR A 89 -39.18 39.28 -5.32
C THR A 89 -37.96 38.42 -5.01
N GLU A 90 -36.76 39.01 -5.12
CA GLU A 90 -35.54 38.38 -4.62
C GLU A 90 -35.48 38.48 -3.09
N TYR A 91 -35.23 37.35 -2.44
CA TYR A 91 -35.01 37.26 -1.00
C TYR A 91 -33.51 37.05 -0.69
N PRO A 92 -33.03 37.51 0.47
CA PRO A 92 -31.66 37.23 0.88
C PRO A 92 -31.44 35.74 1.14
N ILE A 93 -30.34 35.22 0.61
CA ILE A 93 -29.88 33.85 0.84
C ILE A 93 -29.18 33.71 2.20
N HIS A 94 -29.19 32.50 2.73
CA HIS A 94 -28.58 32.16 4.02
C HIS A 94 -27.47 31.12 3.84
N HIS A 95 -26.48 31.19 4.74
CA HIS A 95 -25.36 30.25 4.81
C HIS A 95 -25.28 29.73 6.25
N GLU A 96 -25.98 28.62 6.52
CA GLU A 96 -26.00 27.92 7.81
C GLU A 96 -25.45 26.50 7.62
N PRO A 97 -25.04 25.78 8.67
CA PRO A 97 -24.71 24.36 8.54
C PRO A 97 -25.83 23.61 7.81
N PHE A 98 -25.50 22.93 6.71
CA PHE A 98 -26.43 22.21 5.80
C PHE A 98 -27.38 23.07 4.93
N ILE A 99 -27.27 24.40 4.99
CA ILE A 99 -28.03 25.35 4.15
C ILE A 99 -27.04 26.27 3.44
N PHE A 100 -26.88 26.08 2.13
CA PHE A 100 -25.92 26.85 1.33
C PHE A 100 -26.65 27.61 0.22
N GLY A 101 -26.72 28.92 0.35
CA GLY A 101 -27.27 29.78 -0.70
C GLY A 101 -28.78 29.61 -0.94
N ASP A 102 -29.52 29.13 0.06
CA ASP A 102 -30.98 28.99 0.00
C ASP A 102 -31.67 30.19 0.68
N VAL A 103 -32.85 30.57 0.18
CA VAL A 103 -33.80 31.44 0.90
C VAL A 103 -34.48 30.60 1.98
N THR A 104 -34.31 30.95 3.26
CA THR A 104 -34.85 30.12 4.35
C THR A 104 -36.16 30.65 4.90
N PHE A 105 -37.13 29.75 5.09
CA PHE A 105 -38.32 30.00 5.92
C PHE A 105 -38.43 28.94 7.01
N ASP A 106 -39.10 29.29 8.12
CA ASP A 106 -39.21 28.37 9.25
C ASP A 106 -40.25 27.28 9.02
N ARG A 107 -41.32 27.56 8.28
CA ARG A 107 -42.42 26.61 8.03
C ARG A 107 -42.84 26.66 6.57
N ASN A 108 -43.23 25.50 6.05
CA ASN A 108 -43.91 25.37 4.77
C ASN A 108 -45.42 25.58 4.98
N ASP A 109 -45.88 26.83 4.99
CA ASP A 109 -47.29 27.21 5.19
C ASP A 109 -47.83 28.09 4.05
N ASP A 110 -49.15 28.23 3.98
CA ASP A 110 -49.84 28.96 2.90
C ASP A 110 -49.36 30.42 2.77
N GLU A 111 -49.07 31.09 3.89
CA GLU A 111 -48.54 32.45 3.89
C GLU A 111 -47.17 32.51 3.22
N THR A 112 -46.29 31.58 3.57
CA THR A 112 -44.95 31.50 2.99
C THR A 112 -45.00 31.14 1.51
N LEU A 113 -45.82 30.16 1.12
CA LEU A 113 -46.00 29.75 -0.28
C LEU A 113 -46.57 30.88 -1.14
N GLN A 114 -47.48 31.70 -0.60
CA GLN A 114 -48.00 32.87 -1.28
C GLN A 114 -46.91 33.94 -1.53
N ARG A 115 -45.98 34.13 -0.59
CA ARG A 115 -44.88 35.11 -0.74
C ARG A 115 -43.93 34.80 -1.89
N ILE A 116 -43.73 33.51 -2.18
CA ILE A 116 -42.84 33.03 -3.24
C ILE A 116 -43.61 32.68 -4.53
N ASP A 117 -44.88 33.12 -4.65
CA ASP A 117 -45.80 32.83 -5.76
C ASP A 117 -45.91 31.33 -6.10
N PHE A 118 -45.84 30.45 -5.09
CA PHE A 118 -45.93 29.00 -5.24
C PHE A 118 -47.39 28.52 -5.31
N ASN A 119 -48.12 29.03 -6.31
CA ASN A 119 -49.50 28.64 -6.63
C ASN A 119 -49.62 28.24 -8.11
N GLU A 120 -50.64 27.47 -8.46
CA GLU A 120 -50.79 26.87 -9.79
C GLU A 120 -50.74 27.90 -10.93
N GLU A 121 -51.42 29.05 -10.81
CA GLU A 121 -51.50 30.05 -11.88
C GLU A 121 -50.13 30.70 -12.16
N ALA A 122 -49.43 31.13 -11.11
CA ALA A 122 -48.12 31.75 -11.24
C ALA A 122 -47.06 30.76 -11.75
N MET A 123 -47.04 29.55 -11.21
CA MET A 123 -46.10 28.49 -11.61
C MET A 123 -46.28 28.12 -13.09
N ARG A 124 -47.51 27.87 -13.54
CA ARG A 124 -47.80 27.58 -14.96
C ARG A 124 -47.28 28.68 -15.87
N LYS A 125 -47.52 29.94 -15.52
CA LYS A 125 -47.08 31.06 -16.35
C LYS A 125 -45.57 31.11 -16.55
N VAL A 126 -44.78 30.80 -15.51
CA VAL A 126 -43.31 30.81 -15.59
C VAL A 126 -42.78 29.58 -16.30
N ILE A 127 -43.30 28.39 -15.95
CA ILE A 127 -42.87 27.10 -16.52
C ILE A 127 -43.09 27.06 -18.03
N THR A 128 -44.28 27.47 -18.48
CA THR A 128 -44.67 27.39 -19.90
C THR A 128 -44.04 28.48 -20.77
N ALA A 129 -43.36 29.45 -20.17
CA ALA A 129 -42.66 30.54 -20.86
C ALA A 129 -41.20 30.22 -21.20
N HIS A 130 -40.64 29.13 -20.67
CA HIS A 130 -39.22 28.78 -20.83
C HIS A 130 -39.06 27.30 -21.19
N ASP A 131 -37.97 26.94 -21.85
CA ASP A 131 -37.65 25.54 -22.17
C ASP A 131 -37.27 24.74 -20.93
N PHE A 132 -36.61 25.39 -19.97
CA PHE A 132 -36.25 24.83 -18.68
C PHE A 132 -36.13 25.90 -17.58
N ILE A 133 -36.20 25.45 -16.34
CA ILE A 133 -35.94 26.20 -15.12
C ILE A 133 -34.81 25.48 -14.38
N ALA A 134 -33.80 26.23 -13.99
CA ALA A 134 -32.69 25.77 -13.15
C ALA A 134 -32.69 26.51 -11.80
N PRO A 135 -32.05 25.97 -10.77
CA PRO A 135 -31.80 26.72 -9.56
C PRO A 135 -30.71 27.75 -9.82
N GLU A 136 -30.81 28.92 -9.18
CA GLU A 136 -29.70 29.86 -9.14
C GLU A 136 -28.42 29.17 -8.64
N PRO A 137 -27.32 29.22 -9.40
CA PRO A 137 -26.11 28.52 -9.03
C PRO A 137 -25.39 29.29 -7.92
N ILE A 138 -24.87 28.56 -6.94
CA ILE A 138 -24.26 29.11 -5.74
C ILE A 138 -22.78 29.31 -5.99
N GLU A 139 -22.21 30.43 -5.58
CA GLU A 139 -20.76 30.62 -5.54
C GLU A 139 -20.18 30.14 -4.20
N ALA A 140 -19.14 29.31 -4.26
CA ALA A 140 -18.44 28.88 -3.05
C ALA A 140 -17.76 30.07 -2.34
N LEU A 141 -17.80 30.08 -1.00
CA LEU A 141 -17.23 31.17 -0.18
C LEU A 141 -15.73 31.38 -0.44
N GLU A 142 -15.00 30.33 -0.79
CA GLU A 142 -13.56 30.35 -1.03
C GLU A 142 -13.18 30.49 -2.52
N LYS A 143 -14.16 30.65 -3.42
CA LYS A 143 -13.96 30.74 -4.88
C LYS A 143 -13.20 29.56 -5.49
N THR A 144 -13.33 28.38 -4.89
CA THR A 144 -12.83 27.11 -5.46
C THR A 144 -13.68 26.69 -6.65
N THR A 145 -13.06 25.99 -7.60
CA THR A 145 -13.74 25.42 -8.77
C THR A 145 -14.71 24.30 -8.36
N VAL A 146 -15.70 23.99 -9.19
CA VAL A 146 -16.64 22.89 -8.93
C VAL A 146 -15.91 21.55 -8.77
N TYR A 147 -14.82 21.33 -9.53
CA TYR A 147 -13.96 20.15 -9.38
C TYR A 147 -13.32 20.08 -7.98
N GLU A 148 -12.69 21.17 -7.54
CA GLU A 148 -12.06 21.25 -6.21
C GLU A 148 -13.09 21.08 -5.10
N GLN A 149 -14.29 21.65 -5.25
CA GLN A 149 -15.39 21.46 -4.31
C GLN A 149 -15.76 19.98 -4.17
N TYR A 150 -15.79 19.21 -5.26
CA TYR A 150 -16.05 17.76 -5.18
C TYR A 150 -14.89 17.01 -4.53
N ARG A 151 -13.64 17.31 -4.93
CA ARG A 151 -12.42 16.70 -4.36
C ARG A 151 -12.31 16.89 -2.85
N ASP A 152 -12.62 18.09 -2.37
CA ASP A 152 -12.41 18.48 -0.97
C ASP A 152 -13.65 18.18 -0.09
N SER A 153 -14.72 17.63 -0.67
CA SER A 153 -15.94 17.26 0.05
C SER A 153 -15.75 15.96 0.84
N PHE A 154 -16.21 15.98 2.10
CA PHE A 154 -16.17 14.80 2.95
C PHE A 154 -16.97 13.64 2.37
N GLY A 155 -16.35 12.46 2.26
CA GLY A 155 -16.95 11.25 1.72
C GLY A 155 -17.04 11.22 0.19
N HIS A 156 -16.38 12.13 -0.52
CA HIS A 156 -16.28 12.05 -1.98
C HIS A 156 -14.90 11.52 -2.38
N HIS A 157 -14.86 10.70 -3.43
CA HIS A 157 -13.61 10.21 -4.03
C HIS A 157 -13.48 10.83 -5.42
N ILE A 158 -12.45 11.65 -5.62
CA ILE A 158 -12.30 12.45 -6.84
C ILE A 158 -12.24 11.59 -8.10
N GLU A 159 -11.72 10.37 -7.95
CA GLU A 159 -11.62 9.39 -9.01
C GLU A 159 -13.01 9.09 -9.60
N ASP A 160 -14.09 9.11 -8.82
CA ASP A 160 -15.45 8.86 -9.32
C ASP A 160 -15.88 9.93 -10.32
N LEU A 161 -15.56 11.19 -10.02
CA LEU A 161 -15.82 12.30 -10.93
C LEU A 161 -14.91 12.22 -12.16
N ASP A 162 -13.65 11.85 -11.99
CA ASP A 162 -12.72 11.59 -13.11
C ASP A 162 -13.28 10.49 -14.05
N THR A 163 -13.81 9.39 -13.49
CA THR A 163 -14.44 8.31 -14.24
C THR A 163 -15.69 8.79 -15.01
N VAL A 164 -16.53 9.60 -14.37
CA VAL A 164 -17.69 10.21 -15.04
C VAL A 164 -17.24 11.11 -16.19
N MET A 165 -16.19 11.89 -15.99
CA MET A 165 -15.63 12.75 -17.02
C MET A 165 -15.06 11.94 -18.19
N ASP A 166 -14.34 10.86 -17.92
CA ASP A 166 -13.88 9.92 -18.96
C ASP A 166 -15.06 9.34 -19.75
N ASN A 167 -16.10 8.89 -19.07
CA ASN A 167 -17.30 8.37 -19.74
C ASN A 167 -17.98 9.42 -20.63
N ILE A 168 -18.16 10.66 -20.14
CA ILE A 168 -18.74 11.76 -20.92
C ILE A 168 -17.88 12.07 -22.14
N ARG A 169 -16.55 12.08 -21.99
CA ARG A 169 -15.61 12.30 -23.08
C ARG A 169 -15.72 11.23 -24.16
N LEU A 170 -15.87 9.96 -23.75
CA LEU A 170 -15.96 8.80 -24.63
C LEU A 170 -17.30 8.69 -25.36
N LYS A 171 -18.43 8.83 -24.64
CA LYS A 171 -19.77 8.56 -25.19
C LYS A 171 -20.53 9.82 -25.61
N TYR A 172 -20.18 10.99 -25.07
CA TYR A 172 -20.93 12.25 -25.22
C TYR A 172 -20.03 13.44 -25.60
N PRO A 173 -19.29 13.38 -26.73
CA PRO A 173 -18.34 14.41 -27.14
C PRO A 173 -18.97 15.80 -27.36
N ASP A 174 -20.28 15.87 -27.64
CA ASP A 174 -21.01 17.14 -27.78
C ASP A 174 -21.27 17.85 -26.43
N ILE A 175 -21.32 17.10 -25.31
CA ILE A 175 -21.55 17.63 -23.96
C ILE A 175 -20.21 17.91 -23.26
N TRP A 176 -19.17 17.14 -23.61
CA TRP A 176 -17.84 17.22 -23.01
C TRP A 176 -17.27 18.65 -22.82
N PRO A 177 -17.29 19.55 -23.82
CA PRO A 177 -16.77 20.92 -23.64
C PRO A 177 -17.51 21.71 -22.55
N SER A 178 -18.84 21.58 -22.49
CA SER A 178 -19.67 22.24 -21.47
C SER A 178 -19.47 21.60 -20.09
N ALA A 179 -19.23 20.30 -20.01
CA ALA A 179 -18.88 19.62 -18.77
C ALA A 179 -17.54 20.11 -18.19
N GLN A 180 -16.50 20.23 -19.03
CA GLN A 180 -15.22 20.82 -18.64
C GLN A 180 -15.37 22.27 -18.20
N LYS A 181 -16.13 23.08 -18.94
CA LYS A 181 -16.42 24.47 -18.59
C LYS A 181 -17.09 24.57 -17.22
N TYR A 182 -18.09 23.73 -16.95
CA TYR A 182 -18.79 23.67 -15.67
C TYR A 182 -17.84 23.28 -14.52
N LEU A 183 -16.99 22.28 -14.69
CA LEU A 183 -16.08 21.87 -13.62
C LEU A 183 -15.01 22.92 -13.27
N ASN A 184 -14.63 23.77 -14.23
CA ASN A 184 -13.64 24.84 -14.04
C ASN A 184 -14.22 26.16 -13.53
N GLN A 185 -15.54 26.29 -13.38
CA GLN A 185 -16.17 27.51 -12.84
C GLN A 185 -16.31 27.44 -11.31
N THR A 186 -16.65 28.56 -10.67
CA THR A 186 -16.82 28.66 -9.21
C THR A 186 -18.27 28.48 -8.74
N LYS A 187 -19.23 28.53 -9.67
CA LYS A 187 -20.65 28.43 -9.40
C LYS A 187 -21.18 27.01 -9.61
N VAL A 188 -21.90 26.49 -8.62
CA VAL A 188 -22.44 25.12 -8.59
C VAL A 188 -23.97 25.12 -8.60
N TYR A 189 -24.55 24.28 -9.47
CA TYR A 189 -25.95 23.84 -9.38
C TYR A 189 -26.05 22.66 -8.39
N VAL A 190 -26.99 22.70 -7.45
CA VAL A 190 -27.13 21.70 -6.36
C VAL A 190 -28.55 21.14 -6.27
N CYS A 191 -28.74 20.08 -5.47
CA CYS A 191 -30.02 19.48 -5.08
C CYS A 191 -30.79 18.75 -6.19
N ASN A 192 -30.20 18.51 -7.36
CA ASN A 192 -30.86 17.84 -8.49
C ASN A 192 -32.23 18.46 -8.87
N MET A 193 -32.41 19.76 -8.65
CA MET A 193 -33.67 20.46 -8.92
C MET A 193 -33.69 21.05 -10.32
N PHE A 194 -34.81 20.92 -11.03
CA PHE A 194 -35.05 21.54 -12.34
C PHE A 194 -36.54 21.45 -12.71
N VAL A 195 -36.95 22.22 -13.71
CA VAL A 195 -38.16 21.95 -14.52
C VAL A 195 -37.74 21.94 -15.99
N MET A 196 -38.16 20.97 -16.78
CA MET A 196 -37.77 20.85 -18.18
C MET A 196 -38.98 20.46 -19.03
N ARG A 197 -39.06 21.00 -20.25
CA ARG A 197 -39.98 20.48 -21.28
C ARG A 197 -39.65 19.01 -21.58
N ARG A 198 -40.66 18.23 -21.97
CA ARG A 198 -40.60 16.78 -22.22
C ARG A 198 -39.35 16.30 -22.94
N GLU A 199 -39.01 16.93 -24.07
CA GLU A 199 -37.87 16.52 -24.90
C GLU A 199 -36.54 16.65 -24.17
N LEU A 200 -36.35 17.74 -23.41
CA LEU A 200 -35.12 18.01 -22.66
C LEU A 200 -35.01 17.06 -21.47
N PHE A 201 -36.10 16.83 -20.76
CA PHE A 201 -36.14 15.89 -19.63
C PHE A 201 -35.80 14.47 -20.06
N ARG A 202 -36.38 13.99 -21.16
CA ARG A 202 -36.12 12.64 -21.68
C ARG A 202 -34.67 12.49 -22.15
N ALA A 203 -34.13 13.50 -22.84
CA ALA A 203 -32.73 13.50 -23.26
C ALA A 203 -31.75 13.56 -22.06
N TYR A 204 -32.04 14.42 -21.08
CA TYR A 204 -31.26 14.52 -19.85
C TYR A 204 -31.26 13.21 -19.06
N SER A 205 -32.43 12.61 -18.86
CA SER A 205 -32.54 11.37 -18.09
C SER A 205 -31.83 10.21 -18.79
N ALA A 206 -31.93 10.10 -20.12
CA ALA A 206 -31.17 9.12 -20.88
C ALA A 206 -29.65 9.29 -20.70
N PHE A 207 -29.16 10.53 -20.81
CA PHE A 207 -27.75 10.87 -20.57
C PHE A 207 -27.31 10.55 -19.12
N LEU A 208 -28.05 11.05 -18.12
CA LEU A 208 -27.73 10.87 -16.70
C LEU A 208 -27.62 9.40 -16.31
N PHE A 209 -28.63 8.58 -16.64
CA PHE A 209 -28.67 7.19 -16.21
C PHE A 209 -27.73 6.29 -17.02
N ASP A 210 -27.44 6.60 -18.29
CA ASP A 210 -26.36 5.92 -19.02
C ASP A 210 -24.98 6.25 -18.40
N VAL A 211 -24.74 7.52 -18.06
CA VAL A 211 -23.48 7.94 -17.44
C VAL A 211 -23.26 7.27 -16.09
N LEU A 212 -24.27 7.30 -15.21
CA LEU A 212 -24.20 6.70 -13.88
C LEU A 212 -24.09 5.17 -13.95
N SER A 213 -24.91 4.50 -14.76
CA SER A 213 -24.85 3.04 -14.86
C SER A 213 -23.55 2.52 -15.50
N THR A 214 -22.92 3.32 -16.36
CA THR A 214 -21.58 3.01 -16.89
C THR A 214 -20.50 3.22 -15.83
N HIS A 215 -20.59 4.29 -15.01
CA HIS A 215 -19.69 4.49 -13.86
C HIS A 215 -19.75 3.30 -12.88
N GLU A 216 -20.95 2.78 -12.56
CA GLU A 216 -21.11 1.60 -11.71
C GLU A 216 -20.39 0.34 -12.25
N LYS A 217 -20.22 0.23 -13.57
CA LYS A 217 -19.50 -0.90 -14.19
C LYS A 217 -18.00 -0.65 -14.35
N MET A 218 -17.56 0.60 -14.24
CA MET A 218 -16.16 1.01 -14.33
C MET A 218 -15.52 1.20 -12.95
N ARG A 219 -16.29 1.20 -11.87
CA ARG A 219 -15.79 1.45 -10.52
C ARG A 219 -16.35 0.49 -9.49
N ASP A 220 -15.46 0.01 -8.63
CA ASP A 220 -15.83 -0.70 -7.42
C ASP A 220 -15.79 0.23 -6.22
N PHE A 221 -16.98 0.58 -5.72
CA PHE A 221 -17.18 1.34 -4.49
C PHE A 221 -17.89 0.51 -3.41
N SER A 222 -17.81 -0.82 -3.51
CA SER A 222 -18.43 -1.73 -2.52
C SER A 222 -17.85 -1.58 -1.11
N HIS A 223 -16.65 -1.00 -0.95
CA HIS A 223 -16.00 -0.75 0.33
C HIS A 223 -16.21 0.68 0.87
N TYR A 224 -16.90 1.55 0.13
CA TYR A 224 -17.12 2.95 0.54
C TYR A 224 -17.96 3.07 1.81
N SER A 225 -17.68 4.11 2.60
CA SER A 225 -18.49 4.49 3.76
C SER A 225 -19.96 4.70 3.39
N PRO A 226 -20.91 4.61 4.35
CA PRO A 226 -22.34 4.84 4.06
C PRO A 226 -22.60 6.22 3.45
N VAL A 227 -21.79 7.21 3.85
CA VAL A 227 -21.83 8.55 3.26
C VAL A 227 -21.30 8.50 1.84
N ALA A 228 -20.11 7.93 1.61
CA ALA A 228 -19.48 7.88 0.30
C ALA A 228 -20.24 7.05 -0.75
N ARG A 229 -20.98 6.01 -0.33
CA ARG A 229 -21.82 5.18 -1.21
C ARG A 229 -22.95 5.94 -1.90
N ARG A 230 -23.31 7.12 -1.41
CA ARG A 230 -24.24 8.05 -2.08
C ARG A 230 -23.63 8.70 -3.33
N VAL A 231 -22.47 8.20 -3.78
CA VAL A 231 -21.71 8.60 -4.96
C VAL A 231 -22.60 8.93 -6.16
N SER A 232 -23.56 8.08 -6.53
CA SER A 232 -24.40 8.33 -7.70
C SER A 232 -25.29 9.57 -7.53
N GLY A 233 -25.80 9.82 -6.32
CA GLY A 233 -26.52 11.05 -5.99
C GLY A 233 -25.63 12.30 -6.08
N TYR A 234 -24.41 12.22 -5.53
CA TYR A 234 -23.43 13.32 -5.58
C TYR A 234 -22.96 13.62 -7.01
N LEU A 235 -22.68 12.58 -7.80
CA LEU A 235 -22.34 12.68 -9.21
C LEU A 235 -23.53 13.24 -10.00
N GLY A 236 -24.76 12.80 -9.70
CA GLY A 236 -25.97 13.32 -10.32
C GLY A 236 -26.10 14.84 -10.23
N GLU A 237 -25.75 15.44 -9.08
CA GLU A 237 -25.75 16.90 -8.94
C GLU A 237 -24.76 17.57 -9.89
N ARG A 238 -23.56 16.98 -10.05
CA ARG A 238 -22.53 17.51 -10.97
C ARG A 238 -22.94 17.33 -12.41
N ILE A 239 -23.44 16.15 -12.77
CA ILE A 239 -23.92 15.81 -14.12
C ILE A 239 -25.10 16.72 -14.51
N CYS A 240 -26.02 17.00 -13.58
CA CYS A 240 -27.09 17.98 -13.77
C CYS A 240 -26.53 19.35 -14.15
N GLY A 241 -25.56 19.86 -13.37
CA GLY A 241 -24.91 21.13 -13.66
C GLY A 241 -24.16 21.16 -15.00
N MET A 242 -23.50 20.07 -15.37
CA MET A 242 -22.87 19.92 -16.69
C MET A 242 -23.91 20.01 -17.82
N TYR A 243 -25.04 19.31 -17.66
CA TYR A 243 -26.10 19.29 -18.66
C TYR A 243 -26.84 20.63 -18.78
N LEU A 244 -27.12 21.31 -17.66
CA LEU A 244 -27.68 22.67 -17.67
C LEU A 244 -26.75 23.66 -18.37
N THR A 245 -25.45 23.57 -18.11
CA THR A 245 -24.44 24.39 -18.80
C THR A 245 -24.45 24.11 -20.31
N TYR A 246 -24.59 22.83 -20.70
CA TYR A 246 -24.75 22.43 -22.10
C TYR A 246 -26.02 23.03 -22.74
N LEU A 247 -27.16 23.04 -22.04
CA LEU A 247 -28.39 23.65 -22.56
C LEU A 247 -28.23 25.16 -22.81
N TYR A 248 -27.62 25.88 -21.86
CA TYR A 248 -27.32 27.29 -22.04
C TYR A 248 -26.34 27.53 -23.21
N ASP A 249 -25.29 26.71 -23.35
CA ASP A 249 -24.33 26.82 -24.45
C ASP A 249 -24.97 26.52 -25.83
N LYS A 250 -26.02 25.68 -25.88
CA LYS A 250 -26.81 25.41 -27.08
C LYS A 250 -27.88 26.47 -27.37
N GLY A 251 -28.10 27.43 -26.47
CA GLY A 251 -29.02 28.55 -26.66
C GLY A 251 -30.49 28.23 -26.37
N TYR A 252 -30.79 27.22 -25.54
CA TYR A 252 -32.14 26.99 -25.04
C TYR A 252 -32.59 28.12 -24.10
N ASP A 253 -33.89 28.43 -24.07
CA ASP A 253 -34.44 29.50 -23.23
C ASP A 253 -34.62 29.03 -21.79
N GLY A 254 -33.66 29.33 -20.93
CA GLY A 254 -33.63 28.93 -19.52
C GLY A 254 -33.80 30.12 -18.57
N ILE A 255 -34.40 29.87 -17.40
CA ILE A 255 -34.45 30.82 -16.28
C ILE A 255 -33.90 30.18 -15.00
N ASP A 256 -33.04 30.91 -14.30
CA ASP A 256 -32.56 30.54 -12.97
C ASP A 256 -33.48 31.15 -11.89
N LEU A 257 -33.98 30.34 -10.96
CA LEU A 257 -34.83 30.78 -9.84
C LEU A 257 -34.18 30.51 -8.49
N GLN A 258 -34.41 31.41 -7.52
CA GLN A 258 -33.97 31.21 -6.14
C GLN A 258 -34.54 29.92 -5.55
N ARG A 259 -33.70 29.14 -4.87
CA ARG A 259 -34.14 27.99 -4.09
C ARG A 259 -34.59 28.44 -2.71
N VAL A 260 -35.67 27.83 -2.24
CA VAL A 260 -36.26 28.04 -0.93
C VAL A 260 -36.06 26.80 -0.08
N TYR A 261 -35.60 26.93 1.17
CA TYR A 261 -35.43 25.85 2.14
C TYR A 261 -36.33 26.05 3.37
N PHE A 262 -37.08 25.03 3.76
CA PHE A 262 -37.95 25.06 4.95
C PHE A 262 -37.29 24.39 6.16
N ARG A 263 -37.10 25.09 7.28
CA ARG A 263 -36.47 24.50 8.49
C ARG A 263 -37.34 23.40 9.11
N ASN A 264 -38.65 23.65 9.23
CA ASN A 264 -39.60 22.68 9.76
C ASN A 264 -40.52 22.20 8.63
N THR A 265 -40.42 20.90 8.34
CA THR A 265 -41.25 20.23 7.33
C THR A 265 -42.43 19.47 7.93
N ASP A 266 -42.58 19.50 9.25
CA ASP A 266 -43.58 18.71 9.95
C ASP A 266 -44.91 19.47 9.98
N ASP A 267 -46.03 18.74 9.86
CA ASP A 267 -47.40 19.30 9.79
C ASP A 267 -47.84 20.07 11.06
N GLY A 268 -46.99 20.12 12.09
CA GLY A 268 -47.25 20.84 13.33
C GLY A 268 -48.36 20.22 14.20
N GLN A 269 -48.87 19.03 13.86
CA GLN A 269 -49.88 18.30 14.63
C GLN A 269 -49.38 16.96 15.16
N ARG A 270 -48.34 16.97 16.02
CA ARG A 270 -48.24 16.17 17.27
C ARG A 270 -46.83 16.23 17.89
N PRO A 271 -46.71 16.12 19.23
CA PRO A 271 -45.52 15.57 19.86
C PRO A 271 -45.46 14.05 19.64
N ALA A 272 -44.25 13.53 19.46
CA ALA A 272 -43.97 12.10 19.49
C ALA A 272 -44.41 11.50 20.83
N THR A 273 -45.51 10.75 20.81
CA THR A 273 -45.80 9.70 21.80
C THR A 273 -46.30 8.48 21.06
N ALA A 274 -45.37 7.65 20.61
CA ALA A 274 -45.65 6.22 20.44
C ALA A 274 -45.71 5.59 21.85
N THR A 275 -46.77 5.92 22.61
CA THR A 275 -47.18 5.10 23.75
C THR A 275 -48.01 3.96 23.19
N GLY A 276 -47.32 2.93 22.72
CA GLY A 276 -47.91 1.61 22.55
C GLY A 276 -48.21 1.02 23.93
N THR A 277 -49.48 0.68 24.12
CA THR A 277 -50.09 -0.13 25.19
C THR A 277 -49.14 -0.82 26.18
N THR A 278 -49.34 -0.50 27.46
CA THR A 278 -48.76 -1.11 28.66
C THR A 278 -48.94 -2.63 28.70
N GLY A 279 -47.94 -3.36 28.23
CA GLY A 279 -47.44 -4.52 28.99
C GLY A 279 -46.41 -4.01 30.01
N GLU A 280 -46.30 -4.62 31.18
CA GLU A 280 -45.23 -4.30 32.12
C GLU A 280 -43.87 -4.54 31.44
N ILE A 281 -43.05 -3.48 31.28
CA ILE A 281 -41.68 -3.62 30.81
C ILE A 281 -40.86 -4.15 31.98
N GLU A 282 -40.28 -5.33 31.84
CA GLU A 282 -39.47 -5.94 32.89
C GLU A 282 -38.16 -5.17 33.12
N THR A 283 -37.69 -5.20 34.36
CA THR A 283 -36.39 -4.61 34.71
C THR A 283 -35.28 -5.59 34.38
N LEU A 284 -34.34 -5.16 33.55
CA LEU A 284 -33.13 -5.91 33.23
C LEU A 284 -31.99 -5.49 34.15
N ASN A 285 -31.42 -6.46 34.87
CA ASN A 285 -30.34 -6.23 35.82
C ASN A 285 -28.99 -6.71 35.29
N PHE A 286 -27.92 -6.06 35.77
CA PHE A 286 -26.54 -6.43 35.48
C PHE A 286 -25.89 -7.06 36.71
N ASP A 287 -25.63 -8.35 36.63
CA ASP A 287 -25.18 -9.17 37.77
C ASP A 287 -23.65 -9.30 37.81
N ALA A 288 -23.13 -10.53 37.74
CA ALA A 288 -21.71 -10.79 37.84
C ALA A 288 -20.92 -10.01 36.78
N THR A 289 -19.98 -9.18 37.23
CA THR A 289 -19.07 -8.42 36.36
C THR A 289 -17.65 -8.95 36.47
N VAL A 290 -17.00 -9.21 35.34
CA VAL A 290 -15.60 -9.62 35.25
C VAL A 290 -14.84 -8.84 34.17
N ARG A 291 -13.51 -8.90 34.24
CA ARG A 291 -12.61 -8.28 33.27
C ARG A 291 -11.84 -9.35 32.50
N GLY A 292 -11.71 -9.15 31.19
CA GLY A 292 -10.79 -9.87 30.32
C GLY A 292 -9.74 -8.93 29.71
N PRO A 293 -9.04 -9.39 28.65
CA PRO A 293 -8.14 -8.54 27.87
C PRO A 293 -8.95 -7.46 27.15
N GLY A 294 -8.72 -6.18 27.47
CA GLY A 294 -9.39 -5.04 26.83
C GLY A 294 -10.90 -4.88 27.07
N LYS A 295 -11.58 -5.86 27.69
CA LYS A 295 -13.05 -5.94 27.76
C LYS A 295 -13.59 -6.11 29.18
N ILE A 296 -14.80 -5.62 29.40
CA ILE A 296 -15.64 -5.89 30.58
C ILE A 296 -16.78 -6.79 30.12
N TYR A 297 -17.10 -7.79 30.95
CA TYR A 297 -18.19 -8.73 30.75
C TYR A 297 -19.14 -8.59 31.94
N SER A 298 -20.43 -8.41 31.68
CA SER A 298 -21.44 -8.37 32.72
C SER A 298 -22.61 -9.27 32.34
N ALA A 299 -22.92 -10.24 33.20
CA ALA A 299 -24.12 -11.06 33.05
C ALA A 299 -25.36 -10.17 33.07
N ILE A 300 -26.31 -10.49 32.21
CA ILE A 300 -27.62 -9.85 32.12
C ILE A 300 -28.65 -10.82 32.70
N HIS A 301 -29.47 -10.33 33.62
CA HIS A 301 -30.56 -11.09 34.21
C HIS A 301 -31.90 -10.39 34.01
N VAL A 302 -32.89 -11.16 33.56
CA VAL A 302 -34.29 -10.79 33.43
C VAL A 302 -35.13 -11.93 33.99
N GLU A 303 -36.23 -11.62 34.69
CA GLU A 303 -37.05 -12.64 35.36
C GLU A 303 -37.69 -13.62 34.37
N HIS A 304 -38.20 -13.12 33.24
CA HIS A 304 -38.75 -13.96 32.16
C HIS A 304 -37.96 -13.76 30.87
N LEU A 305 -36.97 -14.62 30.61
CA LEU A 305 -36.30 -14.68 29.33
C LEU A 305 -37.10 -15.57 28.36
N SER A 306 -37.52 -15.02 27.23
CA SER A 306 -38.14 -15.77 26.14
C SER A 306 -37.17 -15.96 24.98
N ASP A 307 -37.22 -17.11 24.31
CA ASP A 307 -36.31 -17.47 23.22
C ASP A 307 -36.50 -16.62 21.95
N ASP A 308 -37.66 -15.95 21.81
CA ASP A 308 -37.99 -15.07 20.68
C ASP A 308 -37.54 -13.63 20.86
N TRP A 309 -36.95 -13.27 22.01
CA TRP A 309 -36.49 -11.91 22.26
C TRP A 309 -35.12 -11.64 21.64
N GLN A 310 -35.01 -10.50 20.95
CA GLN A 310 -33.74 -9.98 20.47
C GLN A 310 -33.23 -8.88 21.40
N PHE A 311 -31.93 -8.84 21.65
CA PHE A 311 -31.34 -7.81 22.49
C PHE A 311 -30.68 -6.71 21.68
N ARG A 312 -30.95 -5.47 22.06
CA ARG A 312 -30.24 -4.27 21.58
C ARG A 312 -29.39 -3.71 22.71
N ILE A 313 -28.17 -3.30 22.39
CA ILE A 313 -27.21 -2.74 23.34
C ILE A 313 -26.62 -1.45 22.79
N SER A 314 -26.37 -0.50 23.68
CA SER A 314 -25.61 0.72 23.38
C SER A 314 -24.66 1.02 24.55
N SER A 315 -23.54 1.67 24.25
CA SER A 315 -22.63 2.15 25.28
C SER A 315 -22.14 3.55 24.97
N THR A 316 -22.23 4.42 25.96
CA THR A 316 -21.88 5.83 25.83
C THR A 316 -21.00 6.25 27.00
N THR A 317 -19.89 6.92 26.70
CA THR A 317 -19.00 7.50 27.71
C THR A 317 -19.66 8.67 28.44
N SER A 318 -19.12 9.06 29.59
CA SER A 318 -19.63 10.17 30.40
C SER A 318 -19.65 11.53 29.68
N ASP A 319 -18.86 11.71 28.63
CA ASP A 319 -18.83 12.91 27.77
C ASP A 319 -19.68 12.75 26.49
N GLY A 320 -20.51 11.70 26.40
CA GLY A 320 -21.50 11.53 25.34
C GLY A 320 -21.02 10.83 24.08
N LYS A 321 -19.81 10.25 24.06
CA LYS A 321 -19.27 9.55 22.89
C LYS A 321 -19.76 8.10 22.85
N GLN A 322 -20.13 7.64 21.65
CA GLN A 322 -20.49 6.23 21.44
C GLN A 322 -19.24 5.35 21.41
N VAL A 323 -19.33 4.19 22.05
CA VAL A 323 -18.29 3.16 22.05
C VAL A 323 -18.93 1.80 21.80
N PRO A 324 -18.21 0.84 21.19
CA PRO A 324 -18.81 -0.43 20.80
C PRO A 324 -19.30 -1.23 22.01
N ALA A 325 -20.41 -1.93 21.87
CA ALA A 325 -20.87 -2.91 22.83
C ALA A 325 -21.65 -4.01 22.12
N LYS A 326 -21.56 -5.22 22.64
CA LYS A 326 -22.22 -6.39 22.04
C LYS A 326 -22.79 -7.32 23.12
N ILE A 327 -23.66 -8.23 22.72
CA ILE A 327 -24.30 -9.23 23.59
C ILE A 327 -23.91 -10.61 23.10
N VAL A 328 -23.37 -11.41 24.02
CA VAL A 328 -22.91 -12.77 23.73
C VAL A 328 -23.72 -13.76 24.55
N GLN A 329 -24.26 -14.78 23.90
CA GLN A 329 -24.96 -15.85 24.58
C GLN A 329 -23.94 -16.83 25.19
N ALA A 330 -23.80 -16.79 26.51
CA ALA A 330 -22.98 -17.74 27.27
C ALA A 330 -23.83 -18.88 27.84
N ALA A 331 -23.18 -19.93 28.35
CA ALA A 331 -23.87 -21.06 29.00
C ALA A 331 -24.73 -20.65 30.22
N SER A 332 -24.41 -19.52 30.85
CA SER A 332 -25.14 -18.94 31.98
C SER A 332 -26.22 -17.92 31.59
N GLY A 333 -26.35 -17.59 30.30
CA GLY A 333 -27.29 -16.59 29.80
C GLY A 333 -26.62 -15.48 28.97
N PRO A 334 -27.37 -14.41 28.63
CA PRO A 334 -26.85 -13.29 27.85
C PRO A 334 -25.82 -12.47 28.66
N VAL A 335 -24.74 -12.05 27.98
CA VAL A 335 -23.64 -11.29 28.59
C VAL A 335 -23.40 -10.02 27.80
N ALA A 336 -23.45 -8.86 28.46
CA ALA A 336 -22.99 -7.59 27.87
C ALA A 336 -21.45 -7.57 27.81
N VAL A 337 -20.90 -7.32 26.63
CA VAL A 337 -19.46 -7.23 26.36
C VAL A 337 -19.15 -5.85 25.78
N PHE A 338 -18.24 -5.12 26.41
CA PHE A 338 -17.91 -3.74 26.02
C PHE A 338 -16.46 -3.40 26.39
N PRO A 339 -15.80 -2.45 25.70
CA PRO A 339 -14.37 -2.18 25.87
C PRO A 339 -14.08 -1.51 27.21
N ILE A 340 -12.84 -1.64 27.68
CA ILE A 340 -12.32 -0.83 28.78
C ILE A 340 -11.89 0.52 28.21
N VAL A 341 -12.62 1.57 28.55
CA VAL A 341 -12.27 2.96 28.24
C VAL A 341 -11.78 3.70 29.50
N ALA A 342 -11.14 4.84 29.30
CA ALA A 342 -10.60 5.68 30.39
C ALA A 342 -11.72 6.31 31.23
N GLN A 343 -12.81 6.70 30.58
CA GLN A 343 -13.96 7.33 31.19
C GLN A 343 -14.93 6.31 31.80
N SER A 344 -15.92 6.78 32.57
CA SER A 344 -17.06 5.94 32.90
C SER A 344 -17.93 5.80 31.65
N GLN A 345 -18.54 4.63 31.46
CA GLN A 345 -19.48 4.38 30.36
C GLN A 345 -20.79 3.82 30.90
N THR A 346 -21.90 4.34 30.40
CA THR A 346 -23.23 3.81 30.67
C THR A 346 -23.56 2.81 29.58
N VAL A 347 -23.85 1.58 29.98
CA VAL A 347 -24.28 0.50 29.09
C VAL A 347 -25.77 0.32 29.27
N SER A 348 -26.52 0.43 28.18
CA SER A 348 -27.98 0.30 28.16
C SER A 348 -28.35 -0.89 27.29
N VAL A 349 -29.19 -1.77 27.82
CA VAL A 349 -29.68 -2.98 27.14
C VAL A 349 -31.19 -2.95 27.12
N SER A 350 -31.77 -3.33 25.99
CA SER A 350 -33.20 -3.57 25.84
C SER A 350 -33.43 -4.91 25.14
N ALA A 351 -34.42 -5.67 25.61
CA ALA A 351 -34.91 -6.86 24.93
C ALA A 351 -36.21 -6.50 24.20
N VAL A 352 -36.30 -6.84 22.92
CA VAL A 352 -37.45 -6.59 22.05
C VAL A 352 -38.02 -7.91 21.56
N ASP A 353 -39.35 -7.98 21.41
CA ASP A 353 -40.01 -9.14 20.80
C ASP A 353 -39.93 -9.12 19.26
N ALA A 354 -40.50 -10.14 18.62
CA ALA A 354 -40.55 -10.26 17.16
C ALA A 354 -41.29 -9.09 16.45
N ASP A 355 -42.17 -8.36 17.16
CA ASP A 355 -42.85 -7.17 16.65
C ASP A 355 -42.04 -5.88 16.91
N GLY A 356 -40.82 -5.99 17.45
CA GLY A 356 -39.93 -4.88 17.76
C GLY A 356 -40.31 -4.10 19.03
N ARG A 357 -41.21 -4.62 19.87
CA ARG A 357 -41.67 -3.96 21.10
C ARG A 357 -40.74 -4.29 22.25
N THR A 358 -40.29 -3.27 22.98
CA THR A 358 -39.46 -3.45 24.18
C THR A 358 -40.23 -4.19 25.28
N ARG A 359 -39.68 -5.32 25.72
CA ARG A 359 -40.22 -6.17 26.80
C ARG A 359 -39.43 -6.07 28.09
N ALA A 360 -38.12 -5.86 28.01
CA ALA A 360 -37.27 -5.59 29.17
C ALA A 360 -36.24 -4.51 28.85
N GLN A 361 -35.83 -3.73 29.84
CA GLN A 361 -34.75 -2.75 29.67
C GLN A 361 -34.00 -2.48 30.96
N GLY A 362 -32.73 -2.08 30.84
CA GLY A 362 -31.87 -1.78 31.97
C GLY A 362 -30.63 -1.01 31.55
N SER A 363 -30.08 -0.22 32.47
CA SER A 363 -28.82 0.48 32.25
C SER A 363 -27.94 0.47 33.50
N LYS A 364 -26.62 0.43 33.33
CA LYS A 364 -25.67 0.53 34.43
C LYS A 364 -24.42 1.28 33.99
N THR A 365 -23.91 2.11 34.88
CA THR A 365 -22.65 2.84 34.68
C THR A 365 -21.48 2.02 35.19
N PHE A 366 -20.53 1.76 34.31
CA PHE A 366 -19.30 1.03 34.59
C PHE A 366 -18.10 1.97 34.52
N ASN A 367 -17.15 1.79 35.44
CA ASN A 367 -15.83 2.42 35.34
C ASN A 367 -14.73 1.38 35.55
N ARG A 368 -13.56 1.67 34.99
CA ARG A 368 -12.41 0.74 34.97
C ARG A 368 -12.01 0.21 36.35
N ARG A 369 -11.98 1.07 37.37
CA ARG A 369 -11.52 0.69 38.74
C ARG A 369 -12.55 -0.19 39.45
N ALA A 370 -13.83 0.16 39.35
CA ALA A 370 -14.92 -0.62 39.93
C ALA A 370 -15.01 -2.01 39.29
N ALA A 371 -14.94 -2.10 37.96
CA ALA A 371 -14.93 -3.38 37.26
C ALA A 371 -13.72 -4.25 37.65
N GLN A 372 -12.55 -3.64 37.86
CA GLN A 372 -11.36 -4.36 38.36
C GLN A 372 -11.56 -4.91 39.77
N LEU A 373 -12.11 -4.11 40.68
CA LEU A 373 -12.41 -4.54 42.05
C LEU A 373 -13.43 -5.69 42.05
N MET A 374 -14.54 -5.53 41.31
CA MET A 374 -15.57 -6.57 41.20
C MET A 374 -15.03 -7.86 40.60
N SER A 375 -14.19 -7.78 39.55
CA SER A 375 -13.54 -8.96 39.00
C SER A 375 -12.60 -9.64 40.01
N TYR A 376 -11.96 -8.89 40.91
CA TYR A 376 -11.10 -9.44 41.94
C TYR A 376 -11.91 -10.12 43.04
N VAL A 377 -13.00 -9.48 43.50
CA VAL A 377 -13.96 -10.04 44.47
C VAL A 377 -14.55 -11.35 43.96
N ASN A 378 -15.07 -11.36 42.73
CA ASN A 378 -15.64 -12.56 42.09
C ASN A 378 -14.64 -13.72 41.96
N ARG A 379 -13.35 -13.40 41.76
CA ARG A 379 -12.29 -14.41 41.74
C ARG A 379 -12.04 -15.00 43.13
N LEU A 380 -12.00 -14.17 44.17
CA LEU A 380 -11.77 -14.63 45.55
C LEU A 380 -12.95 -15.44 46.09
N SER A 381 -14.18 -15.11 45.68
CA SER A 381 -15.38 -15.84 46.10
C SER A 381 -15.66 -17.11 45.30
N HIS A 382 -14.80 -17.47 44.34
CA HIS A 382 -15.02 -18.58 43.41
C HIS A 382 -16.41 -18.55 42.75
N ASN A 383 -16.87 -17.35 42.36
CA ASN A 383 -18.18 -17.19 41.73
C ASN A 383 -18.22 -17.98 40.41
N ALA A 384 -19.11 -18.99 40.36
CA ALA A 384 -19.25 -19.90 39.23
C ALA A 384 -19.72 -19.18 37.96
N GLU A 385 -20.72 -18.30 38.08
CA GLU A 385 -21.24 -17.48 36.99
C GLU A 385 -20.15 -16.56 36.42
N ALA A 386 -19.42 -15.86 37.29
CA ALA A 386 -18.30 -15.01 36.91
C ALA A 386 -17.18 -15.77 36.15
N SER A 387 -17.03 -17.07 36.42
CA SER A 387 -16.07 -17.92 35.71
C SER A 387 -16.57 -18.32 34.31
N THR A 388 -17.88 -18.52 34.15
CA THR A 388 -18.50 -18.87 32.85
C THR A 388 -18.54 -17.73 31.84
N ILE A 389 -18.76 -16.48 32.29
CA ILE A 389 -18.92 -15.34 31.39
C ILE A 389 -17.58 -14.72 30.93
N ARG A 390 -16.46 -15.06 31.58
CA ARG A 390 -15.16 -14.46 31.28
C ARG A 390 -14.67 -14.92 29.91
N ASN A 391 -14.42 -13.98 29.00
CA ASN A 391 -13.97 -14.25 27.63
C ASN A 391 -14.93 -15.18 26.86
N CYS A 392 -16.24 -15.06 27.11
CA CYS A 392 -17.26 -15.83 26.40
C CYS A 392 -17.31 -15.52 24.90
N ASP A 393 -16.71 -14.42 24.46
CA ASP A 393 -16.63 -13.94 23.07
C ASP A 393 -15.33 -14.34 22.35
N LYS A 394 -14.52 -15.24 22.95
CA LYS A 394 -13.23 -15.66 22.37
C LYS A 394 -13.39 -16.68 21.24
N ALA A 395 -14.44 -17.50 21.27
CA ALA A 395 -14.72 -18.45 20.20
C ALA A 395 -15.52 -17.76 19.09
N MET A 396 -15.37 -18.22 17.85
CA MET A 396 -16.24 -17.78 16.77
C MET A 396 -17.65 -18.34 17.02
N LEU A 397 -18.59 -17.45 17.35
CA LEU A 397 -19.99 -17.79 17.61
C LEU A 397 -20.83 -17.51 16.36
N LEU A 398 -21.87 -18.32 16.14
CA LEU A 398 -22.83 -18.08 15.07
C LEU A 398 -23.53 -16.73 15.33
N GLY A 399 -23.53 -15.85 14.33
CA GLY A 399 -24.09 -14.49 14.42
C GLY A 399 -23.15 -13.40 14.93
N ASP A 400 -21.93 -13.72 15.39
CA ASP A 400 -20.93 -12.74 15.86
C ASP A 400 -19.74 -12.67 14.89
N SER A 401 -19.25 -11.47 14.60
CA SER A 401 -18.03 -11.31 13.80
C SER A 401 -16.77 -11.21 14.67
N HIS A 402 -15.65 -11.68 14.15
CA HIS A 402 -14.40 -11.73 14.87
C HIS A 402 -13.36 -10.77 14.26
N VAL A 403 -12.93 -9.79 15.06
CA VAL A 403 -11.96 -8.75 14.64
C VAL A 403 -10.57 -9.15 15.11
N VAL A 404 -9.61 -9.20 14.18
CA VAL A 404 -8.22 -9.57 14.44
C VAL A 404 -7.30 -8.46 13.97
N VAL A 405 -6.29 -8.15 14.79
CA VAL A 405 -5.13 -7.34 14.36
C VAL A 405 -3.99 -8.32 14.11
N ASP A 406 -3.55 -8.40 12.87
CA ASP A 406 -2.47 -9.29 12.43
C ASP A 406 -1.11 -8.61 12.61
N ALA A 407 -1.03 -7.31 12.33
CA ALA A 407 0.20 -6.53 12.48
C ALA A 407 -0.08 -5.09 12.93
N LEU A 408 0.88 -4.54 13.66
CA LEU A 408 0.94 -3.12 14.01
C LEU A 408 2.29 -2.58 13.51
N ILE A 409 2.26 -2.00 12.32
CA ILE A 409 3.42 -1.62 11.52
C ILE A 409 3.77 -0.16 11.83
N ASN A 410 5.05 0.11 12.11
CA ASN A 410 5.54 1.48 12.29
C ASN A 410 5.72 2.14 10.92
N ASN A 411 5.04 3.26 10.67
CA ASN A 411 5.08 3.96 9.38
C ASN A 411 6.26 4.96 9.25
N LEU A 412 7.12 5.05 10.27
CA LEU A 412 8.33 5.89 10.31
C LEU A 412 8.08 7.41 10.33
N ASP A 413 6.85 7.84 10.62
CA ASP A 413 6.41 9.24 10.68
C ASP A 413 5.56 9.56 11.94
N ALA A 414 5.79 8.80 13.02
CA ALA A 414 5.01 8.84 14.28
C ALA A 414 3.54 8.37 14.15
N THR A 415 3.22 7.66 13.07
CA THR A 415 1.97 6.91 12.91
C THR A 415 2.24 5.40 12.87
N ASP A 416 1.20 4.62 13.13
CA ASP A 416 1.19 3.17 12.91
C ASP A 416 0.12 2.80 11.88
N ILE A 417 0.35 1.70 11.18
CA ILE A 417 -0.62 1.05 10.30
C ILE A 417 -1.10 -0.23 11.01
N ILE A 418 -2.40 -0.34 11.24
CA ILE A 418 -3.04 -1.57 11.72
C ILE A 418 -3.43 -2.38 10.50
N HIS A 419 -2.82 -3.56 10.32
CA HIS A 419 -3.34 -4.60 9.44
C HIS A 419 -4.13 -5.61 10.25
N GLY A 420 -5.28 -6.00 9.73
CA GLY A 420 -6.12 -6.99 10.37
C GLY A 420 -7.12 -7.62 9.42
N HIS A 421 -7.96 -8.48 9.97
CA HIS A 421 -9.10 -9.02 9.25
C HIS A 421 -10.33 -9.16 10.14
N VAL A 422 -11.49 -9.12 9.51
CA VAL A 422 -12.79 -9.42 10.10
C VAL A 422 -13.31 -10.72 9.53
N SER A 423 -13.61 -11.69 10.40
CA SER A 423 -14.26 -12.93 10.00
C SER A 423 -15.75 -12.89 10.36
N VAL A 424 -16.60 -13.01 9.35
CA VAL A 424 -18.06 -13.00 9.48
C VAL A 424 -18.61 -14.39 9.14
N PRO A 425 -19.05 -15.19 10.13
CA PRO A 425 -19.67 -16.47 9.86
C PRO A 425 -21.06 -16.29 9.26
N LEU A 426 -21.34 -17.06 8.20
CA LEU A 426 -22.58 -17.07 7.44
C LEU A 426 -23.13 -18.50 7.41
N VAL A 427 -24.41 -18.67 7.75
CA VAL A 427 -25.07 -19.99 7.81
C VAL A 427 -26.14 -20.10 6.74
N GLY A 428 -26.17 -21.22 6.03
CA GLY A 428 -27.17 -21.46 4.98
C GLY A 428 -27.12 -20.41 3.88
N ASP A 429 -28.27 -19.79 3.59
CA ASP A 429 -28.43 -18.79 2.53
C ASP A 429 -28.16 -17.34 2.98
N GLU A 430 -27.56 -17.13 4.17
CA GLU A 430 -27.17 -15.80 4.63
C GLU A 430 -26.35 -15.05 3.56
N SER A 431 -26.75 -13.80 3.29
CA SER A 431 -26.12 -12.95 2.30
C SER A 431 -24.74 -12.50 2.78
N ALA A 432 -23.73 -12.64 1.92
CA ALA A 432 -22.40 -12.09 2.16
C ALA A 432 -22.32 -10.57 1.93
N LYS A 433 -23.46 -9.87 1.77
CA LYS A 433 -23.49 -8.47 1.32
C LYS A 433 -23.64 -7.43 2.44
N ASP A 434 -23.60 -7.85 3.70
CA ASP A 434 -23.63 -6.90 4.83
C ASP A 434 -22.50 -5.87 4.65
N TYR A 435 -22.81 -4.58 4.70
CA TYR A 435 -21.77 -3.58 4.66
C TYR A 435 -20.97 -3.60 5.96
N VAL A 436 -19.66 -3.38 5.82
CA VAL A 436 -18.73 -3.34 6.94
C VAL A 436 -18.05 -1.99 6.96
N ASP A 437 -18.19 -1.28 8.07
CA ASP A 437 -17.44 -0.05 8.34
C ASP A 437 -16.43 -0.32 9.45
N ILE A 438 -15.19 0.13 9.27
CA ILE A 438 -14.12 -0.11 10.25
C ILE A 438 -13.50 1.21 10.65
N ILE A 439 -13.54 1.52 11.95
CA ILE A 439 -12.91 2.70 12.52
C ILE A 439 -12.02 2.34 13.71
N ALA A 440 -11.04 3.18 13.98
CA ALA A 440 -10.22 3.11 15.18
C ALA A 440 -10.61 4.22 16.17
N LEU A 441 -10.74 3.86 17.45
CA LEU A 441 -10.90 4.79 18.56
C LEU A 441 -9.69 4.76 19.50
N ASP A 442 -9.39 5.86 20.20
CA ASP A 442 -8.44 5.88 21.30
C ASP A 442 -9.05 5.34 22.62
N GLY A 443 -8.24 5.27 23.67
CA GLY A 443 -8.71 4.87 25.01
C GLY A 443 -9.73 5.81 25.66
N GLN A 444 -9.99 6.99 25.10
CA GLN A 444 -11.02 7.95 25.55
C GLN A 444 -12.33 7.82 24.76
N GLY A 445 -12.35 7.06 23.66
CA GLY A 445 -13.48 6.93 22.75
C GLY A 445 -13.49 7.95 21.60
N ASN A 446 -12.39 8.67 21.35
CA ASN A 446 -12.26 9.54 20.17
C ASN A 446 -11.90 8.72 18.95
N GLN A 447 -12.51 8.99 17.79
CA GLN A 447 -12.06 8.41 16.53
C GLN A 447 -10.66 8.93 16.18
N ILE A 448 -9.75 8.02 15.85
CA ILE A 448 -8.34 8.29 15.52
C ILE A 448 -7.92 7.76 14.15
N SER A 449 -8.83 7.14 13.39
CA SER A 449 -8.57 6.78 11.98
C SER A 449 -8.17 8.02 11.19
N MET A 450 -7.02 7.96 10.51
CA MET A 450 -6.51 9.01 9.63
C MET A 450 -6.97 8.74 8.19
N GLY A 451 -8.25 9.01 7.92
CA GLY A 451 -8.91 8.69 6.63
C GLY A 451 -9.84 7.49 6.72
N ASP A 452 -10.34 7.06 5.57
CA ASP A 452 -11.15 5.84 5.44
C ASP A 452 -10.27 4.59 5.63
N TRP A 453 -10.89 3.49 6.07
CA TRP A 453 -10.22 2.21 6.11
C TRP A 453 -10.02 1.66 4.68
N ILE A 454 -8.95 0.91 4.48
CA ILE A 454 -8.60 0.36 3.17
C ILE A 454 -8.93 -1.13 3.16
N CYS A 455 -9.74 -1.55 2.20
CA CYS A 455 -9.98 -2.97 1.94
C CYS A 455 -8.76 -3.56 1.24
N MET A 456 -8.06 -4.47 1.91
CA MET A 456 -6.86 -5.14 1.39
C MET A 456 -7.19 -6.43 0.64
N GLY A 457 -8.46 -6.87 0.69
CA GLY A 457 -8.93 -8.09 0.06
C GLY A 457 -10.12 -8.69 0.80
N GLU A 458 -10.94 -9.43 0.07
CA GLU A 458 -12.09 -10.16 0.63
C GLU A 458 -12.10 -11.61 0.13
N GLU A 459 -12.31 -12.55 1.04
CA GLU A 459 -12.36 -13.98 0.76
C GLU A 459 -13.63 -14.59 1.35
N LEU A 460 -14.17 -15.62 0.68
CA LEU A 460 -15.28 -16.42 1.20
C LEU A 460 -14.82 -17.87 1.34
N ASP A 461 -14.51 -18.25 2.58
CA ASP A 461 -14.08 -19.59 2.92
C ASP A 461 -15.27 -20.50 3.20
N THR A 462 -15.15 -21.78 2.82
CA THR A 462 -16.13 -22.82 3.17
C THR A 462 -15.44 -23.89 4.00
N ASP A 463 -16.01 -24.26 5.14
CA ASP A 463 -15.46 -25.37 5.93
C ASP A 463 -15.91 -26.72 5.34
N PRO A 464 -14.98 -27.58 4.86
CA PRO A 464 -15.35 -28.88 4.31
C PRO A 464 -16.02 -29.81 5.31
N ALA A 465 -15.73 -29.65 6.61
CA ALA A 465 -16.35 -30.42 7.68
C ALA A 465 -17.75 -29.90 8.06
N LEU A 466 -18.05 -28.63 7.73
CA LEU A 466 -19.35 -27.98 7.97
C LEU A 466 -19.85 -27.29 6.69
N PRO A 467 -20.38 -28.03 5.69
CA PRO A 467 -20.72 -27.47 4.38
C PRO A 467 -21.75 -26.33 4.38
N GLY A 468 -22.52 -26.19 5.46
CA GLY A 468 -23.49 -25.10 5.65
C GLY A 468 -22.89 -23.82 6.26
N LEU A 469 -21.62 -23.85 6.69
CA LEU A 469 -20.90 -22.71 7.26
C LEU A 469 -19.95 -22.13 6.21
N ARG A 470 -20.17 -20.85 5.90
CA ARG A 470 -19.25 -20.03 5.11
C ARG A 470 -18.68 -18.94 6.01
N VAL A 471 -17.43 -18.54 5.80
CA VAL A 471 -16.80 -17.45 6.55
C VAL A 471 -16.34 -16.41 5.55
N ARG A 472 -16.98 -15.24 5.59
CA ARG A 472 -16.54 -14.07 4.84
C ARG A 472 -15.43 -13.39 5.62
N LYS A 473 -14.23 -13.35 5.06
CA LYS A 473 -13.04 -12.74 5.64
C LYS A 473 -12.71 -11.45 4.88
N ILE A 474 -12.69 -10.33 5.59
CA ILE A 474 -12.38 -9.01 5.02
C ILE A 474 -11.09 -8.52 5.65
N SER A 475 -10.03 -8.42 4.86
CA SER A 475 -8.75 -7.86 5.29
C SER A 475 -8.78 -6.34 5.20
N TYR A 476 -8.32 -5.66 6.25
CA TYR A 476 -8.38 -4.21 6.38
C TYR A 476 -7.04 -3.61 6.77
N SER A 477 -6.82 -2.36 6.36
CA SER A 477 -5.75 -1.49 6.82
C SER A 477 -6.31 -0.18 7.38
N LEU A 478 -5.76 0.28 8.51
CA LEU A 478 -6.09 1.56 9.15
C LEU A 478 -4.81 2.32 9.50
N HIS A 479 -4.74 3.58 9.10
CA HIS A 479 -3.69 4.49 9.53
C HIS A 479 -4.12 5.20 10.82
N ILE A 480 -3.27 5.17 11.85
CA ILE A 480 -3.55 5.78 13.16
C ILE A 480 -2.33 6.50 13.73
N PRO A 481 -2.48 7.53 14.57
CA PRO A 481 -1.36 8.04 15.36
C PRO A 481 -0.84 6.97 16.31
N GLN A 482 0.45 7.03 16.65
CA GLN A 482 1.01 6.12 17.65
C GLN A 482 0.36 6.32 19.03
N VAL A 483 -0.46 5.36 19.43
CA VAL A 483 -1.17 5.34 20.72
C VAL A 483 -0.92 4.03 21.48
N ASP A 484 -0.99 4.07 22.80
CA ASP A 484 -0.84 2.86 23.63
C ASP A 484 -2.14 2.07 23.80
N THR A 485 -3.29 2.69 23.53
CA THR A 485 -4.61 2.06 23.62
C THR A 485 -5.42 2.45 22.42
N PHE A 486 -5.94 1.45 21.72
CA PHE A 486 -6.85 1.64 20.60
C PHE A 486 -7.96 0.60 20.61
N ILE A 487 -9.08 0.94 19.98
CA ILE A 487 -10.23 0.07 19.77
C ILE A 487 -10.50 0.02 18.28
N VAL A 488 -10.39 -1.15 17.65
CA VAL A 488 -10.92 -1.35 16.29
C VAL A 488 -12.39 -1.70 16.43
N TRP A 489 -13.26 -0.87 15.87
CA TRP A 489 -14.70 -1.05 15.87
C TRP A 489 -15.17 -1.35 14.46
N VAL A 490 -15.76 -2.53 14.30
CA VAL A 490 -16.37 -3.03 13.08
C VAL A 490 -17.88 -2.91 13.22
N LYS A 491 -18.50 -2.17 12.31
CA LYS A 491 -19.93 -1.90 12.31
C LYS A 491 -20.61 -2.58 11.12
N PHE A 492 -21.90 -2.89 11.29
CA PHE A 492 -22.76 -3.35 10.21
C PHE A 492 -23.96 -2.40 10.02
N PRO A 493 -23.75 -1.19 9.46
CA PRO A 493 -24.77 -0.13 9.43
C PRO A 493 -26.07 -0.51 8.71
N ASP A 494 -25.97 -1.46 7.79
CA ASP A 494 -27.01 -1.83 6.82
C ASP A 494 -27.71 -3.16 7.16
N SER A 495 -27.41 -3.73 8.33
CA SER A 495 -27.84 -5.06 8.75
C SER A 495 -28.24 -5.06 10.23
N ASP A 496 -29.12 -5.98 10.63
CA ASP A 496 -29.42 -6.22 12.04
C ASP A 496 -28.29 -6.98 12.77
N ARG A 497 -27.20 -7.30 12.06
CA ARG A 497 -26.00 -7.91 12.63
C ARG A 497 -25.38 -6.96 13.66
N GLN A 498 -24.97 -7.55 14.79
CA GLN A 498 -24.35 -6.79 15.85
C GLN A 498 -22.90 -6.40 15.51
N ASP A 499 -22.53 -5.18 15.90
CA ASP A 499 -21.16 -4.69 15.83
C ASP A 499 -20.17 -5.56 16.62
N SER A 500 -18.93 -5.60 16.14
CA SER A 500 -17.84 -6.30 16.82
C SER A 500 -16.63 -5.38 17.00
N PHE A 501 -15.77 -5.72 17.95
CA PHE A 501 -14.61 -4.88 18.25
C PHE A 501 -13.46 -5.66 18.91
N LEU A 502 -12.27 -5.11 18.74
CA LEU A 502 -11.06 -5.45 19.47
C LEU A 502 -10.59 -4.23 20.25
N CYS A 503 -10.28 -4.40 21.54
CA CYS A 503 -9.69 -3.34 22.37
C CYS A 503 -8.30 -3.79 22.82
N SER A 504 -7.27 -3.06 22.39
CA SER A 504 -5.89 -3.28 22.80
C SER A 504 -5.50 -2.31 23.91
N LEU A 505 -5.08 -2.86 25.04
CA LEU A 505 -4.50 -2.07 26.15
C LEU A 505 -2.97 -2.01 26.02
N PRO A 506 -2.27 -1.11 26.75
CA PRO A 506 -0.84 -0.87 26.56
C PRO A 506 0.02 -2.15 26.53
N PRO A 507 -0.14 -3.13 27.45
CA PRO A 507 0.67 -4.36 27.40
C PRO A 507 0.49 -5.16 26.10
N GLN A 508 -0.70 -5.15 25.50
CA GLN A 508 -0.98 -5.86 24.25
C GLN A 508 -0.46 -5.06 23.05
N THR A 509 -0.65 -3.75 23.05
CA THR A 509 -0.12 -2.85 22.02
C THR A 509 1.40 -2.92 21.95
N HIS A 510 2.08 -2.82 23.10
CA HIS A 510 3.54 -2.96 23.16
C HIS A 510 4.00 -4.35 22.73
N LEU A 511 3.25 -5.41 23.06
CA LEU A 511 3.55 -6.77 22.62
C LEU A 511 3.44 -6.90 21.09
N MET A 512 2.37 -6.37 20.48
CA MET A 512 2.19 -6.39 19.02
C MET A 512 3.31 -5.63 18.31
N ARG A 513 3.65 -4.41 18.77
CA ARG A 513 4.81 -3.66 18.23
C ARG A 513 6.11 -4.44 18.38
N HIS A 514 6.35 -5.04 19.55
CA HIS A 514 7.56 -5.81 19.81
C HIS A 514 7.64 -7.08 18.95
N GLN A 515 6.53 -7.81 18.79
CA GLN A 515 6.46 -9.00 17.94
C GLN A 515 6.76 -8.65 16.49
N TRP A 516 6.11 -7.61 15.96
CA TRP A 516 6.36 -7.11 14.62
C TRP A 516 7.82 -6.69 14.46
N ALA A 517 8.34 -5.85 15.37
CA ALA A 517 9.72 -5.38 15.32
C ALA A 517 10.74 -6.52 15.41
N THR A 518 10.49 -7.56 16.22
CA THR A 518 11.40 -8.72 16.35
C THR A 518 11.39 -9.59 15.10
N GLN A 519 10.22 -9.78 14.48
CA GLN A 519 10.07 -10.57 13.26
C GLN A 519 10.70 -9.88 12.05
N THR A 520 10.65 -8.54 12.03
CA THR A 520 11.09 -7.70 10.91
C THR A 520 12.42 -6.99 11.17
N GLU A 521 13.13 -7.33 12.26
CA GLU A 521 14.42 -6.73 12.62
C GLU A 521 15.47 -7.08 11.55
N PRO A 522 15.96 -6.08 10.78
CA PRO A 522 16.95 -6.34 9.75
C PRO A 522 18.28 -6.73 10.42
N ALA A 523 19.07 -7.58 9.76
CA ALA A 523 20.34 -8.07 10.30
C ALA A 523 21.28 -6.94 10.78
N CYS A 524 21.31 -5.80 10.08
CA CYS A 524 22.12 -4.64 10.46
C CYS A 524 21.70 -3.99 11.80
N ALA A 525 20.47 -4.23 12.28
CA ALA A 525 19.95 -3.72 13.55
C ALA A 525 19.96 -4.76 14.69
N ALA A 526 20.40 -6.00 14.41
CA ALA A 526 20.29 -7.10 15.35
C ALA A 526 21.08 -6.85 16.65
N GLY A 527 20.36 -6.71 17.78
CA GLY A 527 20.95 -6.42 19.08
C GLY A 527 21.83 -7.54 19.67
N ASP A 528 21.71 -8.78 19.16
CA ASP A 528 22.48 -9.95 19.59
C ASP A 528 23.68 -10.28 18.66
N TYR A 529 24.01 -9.39 17.73
CA TYR A 529 25.05 -9.62 16.72
C TYR A 529 26.45 -9.95 17.31
N ASP A 530 26.96 -9.22 18.31
CA ASP A 530 28.29 -9.50 18.91
C ASP A 530 28.41 -10.95 19.38
N LYS A 531 27.36 -11.45 20.04
CA LYS A 531 27.30 -12.84 20.51
C LYS A 531 27.25 -13.80 19.33
N TRP A 532 26.41 -13.51 18.34
CA TRP A 532 26.31 -14.31 17.12
C TRP A 532 27.67 -14.42 16.42
N PHE A 533 28.34 -13.30 16.18
CA PHE A 533 29.62 -13.26 15.48
C PHE A 533 30.68 -14.10 16.20
N ARG A 534 30.89 -13.86 17.49
CA ARG A 534 31.91 -14.56 18.29
C ARG A 534 31.68 -16.07 18.39
N THR A 535 30.43 -16.51 18.40
CA THR A 535 30.08 -17.92 18.60
C THR A 535 29.90 -18.69 17.29
N ARG A 536 29.73 -17.99 16.16
CA ARG A 536 29.37 -18.64 14.88
C ARG A 536 30.21 -18.24 13.68
N GLN A 537 30.65 -16.99 13.59
CA GLN A 537 31.45 -16.52 12.44
C GLN A 537 32.95 -16.48 12.72
N ARG A 538 33.36 -16.08 13.93
CA ARG A 538 34.77 -16.07 14.29
C ARG A 538 35.34 -17.49 14.24
N ALA A 539 36.49 -17.66 13.59
CA ALA A 539 37.19 -18.93 13.54
C ALA A 539 37.59 -19.38 14.96
N SER A 540 37.31 -20.65 15.25
CA SER A 540 37.74 -21.33 16.47
C SER A 540 39.25 -21.56 16.47
N ALA A 541 39.83 -21.74 17.66
CA ALA A 541 41.26 -22.04 17.79
C ALA A 541 41.68 -23.30 17.00
N ASN A 542 40.81 -24.31 16.92
CA ASN A 542 41.07 -25.52 16.15
C ASN A 542 41.04 -25.26 14.63
N GLU A 543 40.08 -24.47 14.13
CA GLU A 543 40.08 -24.06 12.72
C GLU A 543 41.37 -23.29 12.38
N LEU A 544 41.80 -22.35 13.22
CA LEU A 544 43.03 -21.59 13.00
C LEU A 544 44.28 -22.49 12.99
N GLU A 545 44.35 -23.51 13.86
CA GLU A 545 45.45 -24.49 13.87
C GLU A 545 45.47 -25.33 12.59
N ILE A 546 44.31 -25.78 12.11
CA ILE A 546 44.18 -26.50 10.85
C ILE A 546 44.66 -25.60 9.69
N GLN A 547 44.18 -24.37 9.62
CA GLN A 547 44.55 -23.42 8.58
C GLN A 547 46.06 -23.17 8.50
N GLN A 548 46.74 -23.07 9.64
CA GLN A 548 48.20 -22.90 9.70
C GLN A 548 48.98 -24.10 9.15
N ARG A 549 48.37 -25.29 9.10
CA ARG A 549 48.98 -26.54 8.59
C ARG A 549 48.58 -26.85 7.15
N THR A 550 47.52 -26.22 6.66
CA THR A 550 47.05 -26.39 5.29
C THR A 550 48.04 -25.77 4.30
N VAL A 551 48.33 -26.50 3.23
CA VAL A 551 49.13 -26.04 2.10
C VAL A 551 48.25 -26.03 0.87
N PHE A 552 48.21 -24.90 0.18
CA PHE A 552 47.48 -24.73 -1.07
C PHE A 552 48.40 -24.98 -2.28
N ASP A 553 47.81 -25.36 -3.41
CA ASP A 553 48.54 -25.55 -4.67
C ASP A 553 49.02 -24.19 -5.22
N VAL A 554 48.13 -23.20 -5.21
CA VAL A 554 48.45 -21.80 -5.53
C VAL A 554 48.60 -21.03 -4.22
N GLN A 555 49.78 -20.44 -4.00
CA GLN A 555 50.13 -19.70 -2.78
C GLN A 555 50.50 -18.25 -3.12
N PRO A 556 49.50 -17.40 -3.43
CA PRO A 556 49.77 -16.01 -3.80
C PRO A 556 50.42 -15.24 -2.65
N LYS A 557 51.32 -14.32 -2.95
CA LYS A 557 51.82 -13.35 -1.98
C LYS A 557 50.85 -12.17 -1.90
N TYR A 558 50.42 -11.78 -0.71
CA TYR A 558 49.60 -10.57 -0.50
C TYR A 558 50.47 -9.39 -0.08
N SER A 559 50.31 -8.23 -0.72
CA SER A 559 50.85 -6.96 -0.26
C SER A 559 49.74 -6.14 0.40
N ILE A 560 49.79 -6.03 1.72
CA ILE A 560 48.81 -5.27 2.49
C ILE A 560 49.32 -3.83 2.60
N ILE A 561 48.61 -2.89 1.98
CA ILE A 561 49.00 -1.49 1.88
C ILE A 561 48.21 -0.69 2.90
N VAL A 562 48.92 0.05 3.75
CA VAL A 562 48.32 0.84 4.84
C VAL A 562 48.91 2.24 4.86
N PRO A 563 48.19 3.25 4.32
CA PRO A 563 48.53 4.65 4.49
C PRO A 563 48.36 5.11 5.94
N LEU A 564 49.39 5.71 6.53
CA LEU A 564 49.38 6.22 7.90
C LEU A 564 49.35 7.76 7.87
N TYR A 565 48.36 8.36 8.52
CA TYR A 565 48.32 9.82 8.73
C TYR A 565 47.90 10.14 10.16
N LYS A 566 48.85 10.63 10.97
CA LYS A 566 48.68 10.93 12.39
C LYS A 566 48.01 9.78 13.16
N THR A 567 48.32 8.55 12.76
CA THR A 567 47.71 7.33 13.29
C THR A 567 48.01 7.18 14.78
N PRO A 568 46.99 7.00 15.64
CA PRO A 568 47.22 6.69 17.04
C PRO A 568 47.99 5.37 17.21
N ILE A 569 49.04 5.38 18.04
CA ILE A 569 49.96 4.24 18.21
C ILE A 569 49.23 2.94 18.61
N GLN A 570 48.24 3.05 19.50
CA GLN A 570 47.43 1.91 19.91
C GLN A 570 46.62 1.28 18.76
N PHE A 571 46.24 2.07 17.75
CA PHE A 571 45.50 1.59 16.58
C PHE A 571 46.46 0.97 15.57
N LEU A 572 47.62 1.60 15.33
CA LEU A 572 48.70 1.03 14.53
C LEU A 572 49.09 -0.37 15.05
N HIS A 573 49.32 -0.51 16.36
CA HIS A 573 49.69 -1.79 16.97
C HIS A 573 48.57 -2.83 16.83
N ALA A 574 47.31 -2.46 17.08
CA ALA A 574 46.19 -3.37 16.93
C ALA A 574 46.01 -3.86 15.49
N MET A 575 46.14 -2.95 14.52
CA MET A 575 46.09 -3.25 13.09
C MET A 575 47.24 -4.19 12.69
N ALA A 576 48.49 -3.83 13.01
CA ALA A 576 49.66 -4.64 12.67
C ALA A 576 49.63 -6.03 13.35
N ASP A 577 49.17 -6.10 14.61
CA ASP A 577 48.97 -7.37 15.31
C ASP A 577 47.90 -8.25 14.64
N SER A 578 46.85 -7.67 14.04
CA SER A 578 45.82 -8.42 13.30
C SER A 578 46.39 -9.05 12.01
N VAL A 579 47.29 -8.34 11.33
CA VAL A 579 48.02 -8.84 10.15
C VAL A 579 49.03 -9.92 10.55
N MET A 580 49.81 -9.71 11.61
CA MET A 580 50.78 -10.70 12.10
C MET A 580 50.13 -12.03 12.52
N LYS A 581 48.86 -11.97 12.97
CA LYS A 581 48.07 -13.14 13.38
C LYS A 581 47.47 -13.95 12.23
N GLN A 582 47.58 -13.48 10.98
CA GLN A 582 47.07 -14.23 9.83
C GLN A 582 47.62 -15.67 9.78
N THR A 583 46.73 -16.64 9.60
CA THR A 583 47.07 -18.07 9.52
C THR A 583 47.80 -18.41 8.22
N TYR A 584 47.41 -17.75 7.12
CA TYR A 584 48.18 -17.74 5.88
C TYR A 584 49.42 -16.84 6.02
N ARG A 585 50.60 -17.34 5.62
CA ARG A 585 51.90 -16.73 5.98
C ARG A 585 52.59 -15.95 4.87
N ASN A 586 52.19 -16.13 3.61
CA ASN A 586 52.83 -15.49 2.46
C ASN A 586 52.25 -14.08 2.21
N TRP A 587 52.69 -13.12 3.02
CA TRP A 587 52.27 -11.73 2.92
C TRP A 587 53.41 -10.77 3.27
N GLU A 588 53.26 -9.52 2.85
CA GLU A 588 54.03 -8.37 3.33
C GLU A 588 53.08 -7.25 3.76
N LEU A 589 53.49 -6.47 4.76
CA LEU A 589 52.75 -5.30 5.25
C LEU A 589 53.54 -4.05 4.91
N LEU A 590 52.94 -3.15 4.13
CA LEU A 590 53.56 -1.95 3.59
C LEU A 590 52.95 -0.72 4.25
N LEU A 591 53.68 -0.17 5.22
CA LEU A 591 53.29 1.02 5.97
C LEU A 591 53.72 2.27 5.20
N VAL A 592 52.77 3.00 4.61
CA VAL A 592 53.06 4.26 3.91
C VAL A 592 52.89 5.42 4.88
N ASN A 593 53.97 5.81 5.53
CA ASN A 593 53.95 6.85 6.55
C ASN A 593 53.92 8.26 5.94
N ALA A 594 52.75 8.90 5.99
CA ALA A 594 52.50 10.24 5.49
C ALA A 594 52.57 11.32 6.59
N SER A 595 53.13 10.98 7.76
CA SER A 595 53.31 11.87 8.90
C SER A 595 54.75 11.87 9.41
N PRO A 596 55.73 12.24 8.56
CA PRO A 596 57.15 12.26 8.95
C PRO A 596 57.42 13.17 10.16
N GLU A 597 56.54 14.14 10.44
CA GLU A 597 56.64 15.06 11.57
C GLU A 597 56.29 14.43 12.94
N VAL A 598 55.68 13.24 12.96
CA VAL A 598 55.21 12.59 14.20
C VAL A 598 56.24 11.57 14.69
N ALA A 599 57.15 12.01 15.57
CA ALA A 599 58.27 11.20 16.06
C ALA A 599 57.85 9.87 16.69
N ASP A 600 56.82 9.87 17.55
CA ASP A 600 56.34 8.66 18.21
C ASP A 600 55.79 7.62 17.22
N LEU A 601 55.16 8.09 16.13
CA LEU A 601 54.66 7.23 15.06
C LEU A 601 55.82 6.62 14.27
N ASN A 602 56.82 7.43 13.92
CA ASN A 602 58.03 6.95 13.23
C ASN A 602 58.73 5.87 14.05
N GLN A 603 58.91 6.10 15.35
CA GLN A 603 59.51 5.12 16.26
C GLN A 603 58.70 3.82 16.30
N ALA A 604 57.37 3.91 16.43
CA ALA A 604 56.51 2.72 16.46
C ALA A 604 56.56 1.93 15.14
N VAL A 605 56.65 2.60 13.99
CA VAL A 605 56.81 1.97 12.67
C VAL A 605 58.16 1.25 12.56
N ASP A 606 59.25 1.87 13.01
CA ASP A 606 60.58 1.26 13.02
C ASP A 606 60.62 0.01 13.94
N GLU A 607 59.98 0.09 15.10
CA GLU A 607 59.86 -1.04 16.04
C GLU A 607 59.09 -2.21 15.42
N LEU A 608 58.02 -1.95 14.66
CA LEU A 608 57.27 -2.98 13.94
C LEU A 608 58.11 -3.64 12.83
N CYS A 609 58.84 -2.83 12.03
CA CYS A 609 59.72 -3.35 10.98
C CYS A 609 60.85 -4.22 11.55
N ALA A 610 61.37 -3.86 12.74
CA ALA A 610 62.38 -4.67 13.43
C ALA A 610 61.81 -5.98 14.02
N LYS A 611 60.52 -6.01 14.35
CA LYS A 611 59.83 -7.16 14.96
C LYS A 611 59.51 -8.27 13.95
N ASP A 612 59.16 -7.93 12.71
CA ASP A 612 58.86 -8.89 11.64
C ASP A 612 59.36 -8.37 10.30
N HIS A 613 60.29 -9.10 9.67
CA HIS A 613 60.92 -8.75 8.40
C HIS A 613 59.94 -8.61 7.21
N ARG A 614 58.71 -9.12 7.34
CA ARG A 614 57.64 -8.96 6.34
C ARG A 614 56.97 -7.59 6.42
N ILE A 615 57.21 -6.84 7.48
CA ILE A 615 56.73 -5.47 7.65
C ILE A 615 57.79 -4.52 7.10
N GLN A 616 57.39 -3.71 6.14
CA GLN A 616 58.21 -2.68 5.52
C GLN A 616 57.49 -1.35 5.57
N HIS A 617 58.24 -0.27 5.44
CA HIS A 617 57.65 1.06 5.40
C HIS A 617 58.31 1.94 4.35
N VAL A 618 57.56 2.95 3.91
CA VAL A 618 58.07 4.10 3.16
C VAL A 618 57.57 5.35 3.86
N THR A 619 58.48 6.28 4.13
CA THR A 619 58.14 7.57 4.74
C THR A 619 58.10 8.64 3.65
N LEU A 620 56.94 9.28 3.50
CA LEU A 620 56.74 10.35 2.52
C LEU A 620 57.26 11.69 3.07
N GLU A 621 57.61 12.62 2.18
CA GLU A 621 58.06 13.97 2.58
C GLU A 621 56.96 14.77 3.30
N LYS A 622 55.69 14.52 2.95
CA LYS A 622 54.49 15.15 3.52
C LYS A 622 53.25 14.34 3.15
N ASN A 623 52.13 14.58 3.85
CA ASN A 623 50.83 14.05 3.45
C ASN A 623 50.37 14.61 2.10
N GLN A 624 50.06 13.74 1.14
CA GLN A 624 49.61 14.13 -0.20
C GLN A 624 48.10 13.95 -0.43
N GLY A 625 47.39 13.29 0.49
CA GLY A 625 46.00 12.85 0.34
C GLY A 625 45.92 11.32 0.36
N ILE A 626 44.78 10.77 0.77
CA ILE A 626 44.62 9.31 0.92
C ILE A 626 44.91 8.56 -0.39
N THR A 627 44.51 9.15 -1.52
CA THR A 627 44.69 8.54 -2.84
C THR A 627 46.16 8.41 -3.20
N LEU A 628 46.90 9.53 -3.15
CA LEU A 628 48.31 9.56 -3.54
C LEU A 628 49.19 8.78 -2.55
N ASN A 629 48.87 8.81 -1.26
CA ASN A 629 49.57 7.98 -0.27
C ASN A 629 49.36 6.48 -0.57
N THR A 630 48.14 6.06 -0.93
CA THR A 630 47.86 4.67 -1.31
C THR A 630 48.65 4.26 -2.57
N ASN A 631 48.74 5.15 -3.55
CA ASN A 631 49.50 4.92 -4.79
C ASN A 631 50.99 4.64 -4.54
N GLU A 632 51.62 5.30 -3.57
CA GLU A 632 53.01 5.00 -3.22
C GLU A 632 53.19 3.58 -2.67
N GLY A 633 52.21 3.08 -1.91
CA GLY A 633 52.16 1.70 -1.48
C GLY A 633 51.99 0.71 -2.64
N ILE A 634 51.12 1.02 -3.60
CA ILE A 634 50.90 0.18 -4.80
C ILE A 634 52.18 0.03 -5.62
N LYS A 635 52.97 1.11 -5.75
CA LYS A 635 54.22 1.12 -6.54
C LYS A 635 55.30 0.21 -5.97
N ILE A 636 55.41 0.13 -4.64
CA ILE A 636 56.44 -0.69 -3.98
C ILE A 636 55.99 -2.11 -3.68
N ALA A 637 54.70 -2.41 -3.82
CA ALA A 637 54.13 -3.72 -3.57
C ALA A 637 54.66 -4.79 -4.53
N SER A 638 55.05 -5.94 -3.97
CA SER A 638 55.65 -7.08 -4.69
C SER A 638 54.78 -8.34 -4.72
N GLY A 639 53.60 -8.30 -4.09
CA GLY A 639 52.66 -9.41 -4.00
C GLY A 639 51.88 -9.64 -5.28
N ASP A 640 51.38 -10.85 -5.45
CA ASP A 640 50.46 -11.24 -6.53
C ASP A 640 49.09 -10.55 -6.40
N PHE A 641 48.71 -10.24 -5.15
CA PHE A 641 47.49 -9.49 -4.80
C PHE A 641 47.83 -8.30 -3.90
N LEU A 642 47.11 -7.20 -4.13
CA LEU A 642 47.18 -5.97 -3.33
C LEU A 642 45.95 -5.94 -2.42
N CYS A 643 46.13 -5.74 -1.13
CA CYS A 643 45.04 -5.61 -0.14
C CYS A 643 45.08 -4.20 0.46
N PHE A 644 43.94 -3.52 0.51
CA PHE A 644 43.83 -2.20 1.11
C PHE A 644 43.26 -2.31 2.53
N LEU A 645 43.99 -1.81 3.52
CA LEU A 645 43.60 -1.86 4.94
C LEU A 645 43.79 -0.49 5.56
N ASP A 646 42.77 0.00 6.27
CA ASP A 646 42.86 1.26 6.99
C ASP A 646 43.70 1.12 8.26
N HIS A 647 44.41 2.18 8.60
CA HIS A 647 45.44 2.17 9.65
C HIS A 647 44.90 1.95 11.07
N ASP A 648 43.59 2.08 11.24
CA ASP A 648 42.86 1.95 12.50
C ASP A 648 41.94 0.74 12.57
N ASP A 649 41.81 -0.03 11.50
CA ASP A 649 40.93 -1.20 11.45
C ASP A 649 41.68 -2.51 11.70
N VAL A 650 40.94 -3.60 11.90
CA VAL A 650 41.52 -4.91 12.21
C VAL A 650 40.88 -6.01 11.38
N LEU A 651 41.70 -7.01 11.04
CA LEU A 651 41.28 -8.20 10.31
C LEU A 651 41.06 -9.39 11.24
N GLU A 652 40.16 -10.29 10.84
CA GLU A 652 40.11 -11.63 11.44
C GLU A 652 41.34 -12.46 11.06
N PRO A 653 41.87 -13.33 11.95
CA PRO A 653 43.10 -14.09 11.71
C PRO A 653 43.06 -15.06 10.52
N ASP A 654 41.89 -15.36 9.99
CA ASP A 654 41.67 -16.27 8.87
C ASP A 654 41.33 -15.57 7.54
N ALA A 655 41.43 -14.24 7.48
CA ALA A 655 41.06 -13.46 6.30
C ALA A 655 41.84 -13.87 5.04
N LEU A 656 43.17 -13.85 5.08
CA LEU A 656 44.01 -14.23 3.93
C LEU A 656 43.92 -15.72 3.60
N PHE A 657 43.60 -16.57 4.59
CA PHE A 657 43.37 -17.98 4.35
C PHE A 657 42.10 -18.19 3.51
N CYS A 658 41.01 -17.50 3.86
CA CYS A 658 39.75 -17.58 3.13
C CYS A 658 39.92 -17.11 1.68
N TYR A 659 40.59 -15.99 1.45
CA TYR A 659 40.91 -15.51 0.10
C TYR A 659 41.79 -16.48 -0.68
N THR A 660 42.79 -17.09 -0.04
CA THR A 660 43.64 -18.09 -0.70
C THR A 660 42.85 -19.33 -1.09
N ARG A 661 41.94 -19.80 -0.23
CA ARG A 661 41.00 -20.88 -0.56
C ARG A 661 40.16 -20.51 -1.78
N ALA A 662 39.55 -19.33 -1.78
CA ALA A 662 38.73 -18.86 -2.90
C ALA A 662 39.51 -18.80 -4.22
N ILE A 663 40.75 -18.33 -4.20
CA ILE A 663 41.63 -18.31 -5.39
C ILE A 663 41.98 -19.72 -5.88
N ASN A 664 42.12 -20.69 -4.97
CA ASN A 664 42.38 -22.09 -5.37
C ASN A 664 41.12 -22.76 -5.93
N GLU A 665 39.93 -22.37 -5.45
CA GLU A 665 38.63 -22.81 -5.99
C GLU A 665 38.33 -22.15 -7.35
N HIS A 666 38.71 -20.87 -7.50
CA HIS A 666 38.51 -20.05 -8.70
C HIS A 666 39.81 -19.31 -9.09
N PRO A 667 40.74 -19.94 -9.83
CA PRO A 667 42.05 -19.36 -10.16
C PRO A 667 42.02 -18.08 -11.01
N ASP A 668 40.89 -17.83 -11.66
CA ASP A 668 40.55 -16.62 -12.41
C ASP A 668 40.11 -15.44 -11.54
N THR A 669 40.01 -15.62 -10.21
CA THR A 669 39.66 -14.54 -9.27
C THR A 669 40.61 -13.35 -9.40
N ASP A 670 40.05 -12.19 -9.69
CA ASP A 670 40.79 -10.97 -9.98
C ASP A 670 40.54 -9.87 -8.95
N MET A 671 39.39 -9.95 -8.28
CA MET A 671 38.98 -9.05 -7.21
C MET A 671 38.28 -9.86 -6.12
N LEU A 672 38.59 -9.57 -4.87
CA LEU A 672 37.98 -10.16 -3.69
C LEU A 672 37.51 -9.07 -2.73
N TYR A 673 36.38 -9.31 -2.11
CA TYR A 673 35.89 -8.53 -0.97
C TYR A 673 35.15 -9.45 0.01
N CYS A 674 34.96 -8.97 1.23
CA CYS A 674 34.29 -9.72 2.29
C CYS A 674 33.23 -8.89 3.00
N ASP A 675 32.36 -9.58 3.75
CA ASP A 675 31.48 -8.92 4.70
C ASP A 675 32.31 -8.20 5.78
N GLU A 676 31.70 -7.18 6.38
CA GLU A 676 32.33 -6.35 7.42
C GLU A 676 31.34 -6.02 8.53
N ASP A 677 31.84 -5.50 9.65
CA ASP A 677 31.00 -4.96 10.73
C ASP A 677 31.68 -3.74 11.36
N LYS A 678 31.04 -3.18 12.39
CA LYS A 678 31.64 -2.12 13.21
C LYS A 678 32.15 -2.65 14.54
N LEU A 679 33.40 -2.31 14.86
CA LEU A 679 34.03 -2.54 16.16
C LEU A 679 33.98 -1.28 17.02
N ASP A 680 33.09 -1.28 18.01
CA ASP A 680 32.86 -0.17 18.93
C ASP A 680 33.18 -0.60 20.37
N ASN A 681 34.27 -0.06 20.92
CA ASN A 681 34.71 -0.33 22.30
C ASN A 681 34.77 -1.83 22.65
N GLY A 682 35.27 -2.64 21.71
CA GLY A 682 35.43 -4.09 21.88
C GLY A 682 34.17 -4.92 21.58
N LYS A 683 33.05 -4.30 21.20
CA LYS A 683 31.81 -4.97 20.76
C LYS A 683 31.63 -4.84 19.25
N TYR A 684 31.16 -5.91 18.62
CA TYR A 684 30.77 -5.93 17.21
C TYR A 684 29.30 -5.54 17.05
N ARG A 685 28.98 -4.69 16.08
CA ARG A 685 27.62 -4.19 15.79
C ARG A 685 27.46 -3.87 14.30
N GLU A 686 26.22 -3.70 13.86
CA GLU A 686 25.88 -3.23 12.50
C GLU A 686 26.59 -4.02 11.37
N PRO A 687 26.36 -5.35 11.27
CA PRO A 687 26.98 -6.16 10.23
C PRO A 687 26.56 -5.73 8.84
N PHE A 688 27.54 -5.57 7.96
CA PHE A 688 27.36 -5.44 6.53
C PHE A 688 27.57 -6.78 5.81
N PHE A 689 26.45 -7.50 5.70
CA PHE A 689 26.34 -8.68 4.84
C PHE A 689 26.15 -8.23 3.40
N LYS A 690 27.26 -8.18 2.67
CA LYS A 690 27.31 -7.71 1.30
C LYS A 690 26.67 -8.75 0.38
N THR A 691 26.25 -8.29 -0.79
CA THR A 691 25.76 -9.15 -1.86
C THR A 691 26.93 -9.66 -2.71
N GLU A 692 26.68 -10.62 -3.61
CA GLU A 692 27.59 -10.96 -4.70
C GLU A 692 27.85 -9.73 -5.60
N TRP A 693 28.68 -9.85 -6.64
CA TRP A 693 29.02 -8.70 -7.49
C TRP A 693 27.74 -8.06 -8.07
N ASN A 694 27.49 -6.81 -7.68
CA ASN A 694 26.25 -6.08 -7.92
C ASN A 694 26.57 -4.66 -8.43
N PRO A 695 26.96 -4.53 -9.71
CA PRO A 695 27.30 -3.25 -10.32
C PRO A 695 26.18 -2.21 -10.19
N ASP A 696 24.91 -2.63 -10.25
CA ASP A 696 23.78 -1.72 -10.15
C ASP A 696 23.66 -1.08 -8.75
N LEU A 697 23.89 -1.86 -7.68
CA LEU A 697 24.02 -1.32 -6.33
C LEU A 697 25.26 -0.43 -6.20
N LEU A 698 26.36 -0.81 -6.88
CA LEU A 698 27.61 -0.05 -6.87
C LEU A 698 27.47 1.34 -7.52
N LEU A 699 26.51 1.56 -8.42
CA LEU A 699 26.20 2.89 -8.97
C LEU A 699 25.56 3.81 -7.92
N GLY A 700 24.80 3.25 -6.97
CA GLY A 700 24.13 4.02 -5.91
C GLY A 700 24.96 4.17 -4.63
N MET A 701 25.81 3.18 -4.32
CA MET A 701 26.71 3.20 -3.16
C MET A 701 27.97 2.34 -3.32
N ASN A 702 29.09 2.77 -2.74
CA ASN A 702 30.27 1.92 -2.57
C ASN A 702 30.04 0.84 -1.49
N TYR A 703 29.38 -0.26 -1.85
CA TYR A 703 29.13 -1.36 -0.91
C TYR A 703 30.35 -2.28 -0.73
N VAL A 704 31.32 -2.27 -1.66
CA VAL A 704 32.54 -3.08 -1.58
C VAL A 704 33.49 -2.52 -0.54
N CYS A 705 33.82 -1.22 -0.64
CA CYS A 705 34.53 -0.40 0.34
C CYS A 705 35.78 -1.09 0.92
N HIS A 706 35.71 -1.57 2.17
CA HIS A 706 36.89 -1.98 2.92
C HIS A 706 37.40 -3.37 2.58
N PHE A 707 38.71 -3.55 2.80
CA PHE A 707 39.47 -4.76 2.52
C PHE A 707 39.44 -5.24 1.07
N LEU A 708 39.20 -4.31 0.14
CA LEU A 708 39.32 -4.56 -1.29
C LEU A 708 40.68 -5.22 -1.58
N THR A 709 40.63 -6.41 -2.18
CA THR A 709 41.82 -7.19 -2.53
C THR A 709 41.82 -7.50 -4.02
N VAL A 710 42.89 -7.14 -4.71
CA VAL A 710 42.90 -7.08 -6.17
C VAL A 710 44.15 -7.71 -6.74
N ARG A 711 44.01 -8.42 -7.86
CA ARG A 711 45.17 -9.03 -8.52
C ARG A 711 46.08 -7.94 -9.07
N LYS A 712 47.35 -7.98 -8.68
CA LYS A 712 48.34 -6.96 -9.06
C LYS A 712 48.48 -6.84 -10.58
N SER A 713 48.45 -7.96 -11.30
CA SER A 713 48.58 -7.96 -12.76
C SER A 713 47.43 -7.25 -13.50
N ILE A 714 46.29 -7.00 -12.85
CA ILE A 714 45.23 -6.13 -13.37
C ILE A 714 45.51 -4.69 -12.99
N MET A 715 45.82 -4.42 -11.72
CA MET A 715 46.16 -3.07 -11.25
C MET A 715 47.30 -2.45 -12.07
N ASP A 716 48.34 -3.22 -12.41
CA ASP A 716 49.50 -2.73 -13.17
C ASP A 716 49.14 -2.29 -14.61
N LYS A 717 47.95 -2.67 -15.13
CA LYS A 717 47.44 -2.23 -16.44
C LYS A 717 46.59 -0.96 -16.34
N LEU A 718 46.21 -0.56 -15.13
CA LEU A 718 45.32 0.57 -14.88
C LEU A 718 46.15 1.80 -14.51
N GLU A 719 45.65 2.97 -14.90
CA GLU A 719 46.17 4.24 -14.39
C GLU A 719 45.72 4.43 -12.93
N LEU A 720 46.66 4.76 -12.05
CA LEU A 720 46.35 4.98 -10.64
C LEU A 720 45.54 6.28 -10.46
N PRO A 721 44.56 6.31 -9.54
CA PRO A 721 43.70 7.48 -9.35
C PRO A 721 44.48 8.72 -8.92
N GLY A 722 44.06 9.87 -9.43
CA GLY A 722 44.55 11.20 -9.02
C GLY A 722 43.94 11.69 -7.71
N LYS A 723 44.39 12.86 -7.24
CA LYS A 723 43.95 13.44 -5.96
C LYS A 723 42.48 13.85 -5.93
N GLU A 724 41.89 14.10 -7.08
CA GLU A 724 40.46 14.38 -7.28
C GLU A 724 39.54 13.27 -6.74
N TYR A 725 40.07 12.05 -6.53
CA TYR A 725 39.35 10.93 -5.93
C TYR A 725 39.57 10.80 -4.41
N ASP A 726 40.20 11.78 -3.74
CA ASP A 726 40.34 11.75 -2.27
C ASP A 726 38.97 11.55 -1.59
N GLY A 727 38.83 10.46 -0.85
CA GLY A 727 37.60 10.06 -0.16
C GLY A 727 36.70 9.08 -0.92
N SER A 728 37.03 8.74 -2.16
CA SER A 728 36.32 7.75 -3.00
C SER A 728 37.25 6.94 -3.92
N GLN A 729 38.56 6.97 -3.65
CA GLN A 729 39.58 6.30 -4.44
C GLN A 729 39.35 4.79 -4.55
N ASP A 730 38.83 4.19 -3.49
CA ASP A 730 38.43 2.79 -3.41
C ASP A 730 37.21 2.48 -4.29
N TRP A 731 36.22 3.37 -4.34
CA TRP A 731 35.07 3.26 -5.24
C TRP A 731 35.53 3.34 -6.71
N HIS A 732 36.38 4.31 -7.05
CA HIS A 732 36.96 4.43 -8.39
C HIS A 732 37.74 3.17 -8.78
N MET A 733 38.61 2.66 -7.90
CA MET A 733 39.37 1.43 -8.14
C MET A 733 38.46 0.21 -8.30
N THR A 734 37.42 0.10 -7.47
CA THR A 734 36.43 -0.98 -7.52
C THR A 734 35.78 -1.08 -8.89
N PHE A 735 35.32 0.05 -9.46
CA PHE A 735 34.77 0.06 -10.82
C PHE A 735 35.79 -0.39 -11.86
N ARG A 736 36.97 0.24 -11.90
CA ARG A 736 37.98 -0.04 -12.92
C ARG A 736 38.47 -1.48 -12.91
N ILE A 737 38.56 -2.07 -11.72
CA ILE A 737 39.02 -3.45 -11.56
C ILE A 737 37.89 -4.41 -11.88
N GLY A 738 36.66 -4.13 -11.42
CA GLY A 738 35.47 -4.89 -11.78
C GLY A 738 35.24 -4.97 -13.29
N GLU A 739 35.40 -3.84 -14.00
CA GLU A 739 35.31 -3.72 -15.47
C GLU A 739 36.24 -4.70 -16.22
N GLN A 740 37.38 -5.09 -15.62
CA GLN A 740 38.41 -5.93 -16.24
C GLN A 740 38.54 -7.32 -15.61
N SER A 741 37.78 -7.58 -14.54
CA SER A 741 37.91 -8.82 -13.75
C SER A 741 37.28 -9.99 -14.49
N ARG A 742 38.00 -11.11 -14.56
CA ARG A 742 37.44 -12.37 -15.08
C ARG A 742 36.48 -12.99 -14.09
N TYR A 743 36.77 -12.86 -12.80
CA TYR A 743 35.91 -13.30 -11.72
C TYR A 743 36.08 -12.38 -10.50
N VAL A 744 34.96 -11.93 -9.95
CA VAL A 744 34.90 -11.16 -8.71
C VAL A 744 34.35 -12.09 -7.63
N HIS A 745 35.13 -12.30 -6.57
CA HIS A 745 34.74 -13.19 -5.48
C HIS A 745 34.27 -12.39 -4.26
N HIS A 746 33.05 -12.67 -3.81
CA HIS A 746 32.56 -12.28 -2.50
C HIS A 746 32.79 -13.41 -1.51
N GLU A 747 33.55 -13.16 -0.44
CA GLU A 747 33.62 -14.08 0.71
C GLU A 747 32.58 -13.64 1.76
N PRO A 748 31.48 -14.39 1.96
CA PRO A 748 30.40 -14.04 2.88
C PRO A 748 30.76 -14.35 4.34
N ARG A 749 31.96 -13.94 4.76
CA ARG A 749 32.44 -13.99 6.14
C ARG A 749 32.80 -12.57 6.55
N VAL A 750 32.48 -12.24 7.80
CA VAL A 750 32.91 -10.98 8.41
C VAL A 750 34.39 -11.11 8.74
N LEU A 751 35.25 -10.56 7.87
CA LEU A 751 36.71 -10.66 7.98
C LEU A 751 37.37 -9.30 8.25
N TYR A 752 36.60 -8.22 8.14
CA TYR A 752 37.03 -6.85 8.39
C TYR A 752 36.17 -6.19 9.47
N HIS A 753 36.81 -5.47 10.37
CA HIS A 753 36.16 -4.77 11.47
C HIS A 753 36.47 -3.27 11.42
N TRP A 754 35.47 -2.48 11.04
CA TRP A 754 35.56 -1.03 10.94
C TRP A 754 35.46 -0.39 12.32
N ARG A 755 36.54 0.22 12.80
CA ARG A 755 36.63 0.77 14.14
C ARG A 755 35.86 2.08 14.27
N VAL A 756 35.03 2.16 15.31
CA VAL A 756 34.31 3.37 15.67
C VAL A 756 35.09 4.17 16.72
N HIS A 757 35.48 5.40 16.40
CA HIS A 757 36.05 6.38 17.35
C HIS A 757 35.82 7.82 16.87
N SER A 758 36.08 8.82 17.73
CA SER A 758 35.75 10.24 17.48
C SER A 758 36.39 10.88 16.23
N GLN A 759 37.40 10.24 15.64
CA GLN A 759 38.07 10.69 14.42
C GLN A 759 37.76 9.78 13.22
N SER A 760 37.04 8.67 13.42
CA SER A 760 36.67 7.73 12.37
C SER A 760 35.45 8.25 11.61
N THR A 761 35.43 8.00 10.31
CA THR A 761 34.28 8.23 9.44
C THR A 761 33.06 7.42 9.88
N ALA A 762 33.25 6.27 10.54
CA ALA A 762 32.17 5.47 11.12
C ALA A 762 31.36 6.21 12.20
N ALA A 763 31.97 7.23 12.85
CA ALA A 763 31.35 8.01 13.92
C ALA A 763 30.83 9.38 13.47
N ARG A 764 31.04 9.77 12.20
CA ARG A 764 30.72 11.11 11.67
C ARG A 764 29.72 11.02 10.52
N ALA A 765 28.45 11.30 10.80
CA ALA A 765 27.38 11.43 9.79
C ALA A 765 27.56 12.68 8.90
N ASP A 766 28.40 13.61 9.36
CA ASP A 766 28.80 14.86 8.74
C ASP A 766 30.07 14.69 7.89
N GLN A 767 30.05 13.80 6.89
CA GLN A 767 31.06 13.84 5.84
C GLN A 767 30.93 15.18 5.08
N LYS A 768 32.05 15.90 4.96
CA LYS A 768 32.16 17.18 4.23
C LYS A 768 31.78 17.01 2.76
N ASP A 769 31.14 18.02 2.17
CA ASP A 769 30.57 17.99 0.80
C ASP A 769 31.54 17.46 -0.29
N TYR A 770 32.86 17.65 -0.15
CA TYR A 770 33.85 17.19 -1.14
C TYR A 770 33.90 15.67 -1.34
N THR A 771 33.50 14.84 -0.37
CA THR A 771 33.50 13.37 -0.54
C THR A 771 32.36 12.88 -1.43
N LEU A 772 31.26 13.65 -1.50
CA LEU A 772 30.14 13.36 -2.38
C LEU A 772 30.51 13.69 -3.83
N ASP A 773 31.21 14.80 -4.06
CA ASP A 773 31.68 15.19 -5.39
C ASP A 773 32.64 14.15 -5.99
N SER A 774 33.62 13.68 -5.21
CA SER A 774 34.57 12.66 -5.68
C SER A 774 33.88 11.30 -5.89
N SER A 775 32.91 10.96 -5.05
CA SER A 775 32.08 9.76 -5.22
C SER A 775 31.25 9.83 -6.50
N ARG A 776 30.60 10.96 -6.79
CA ARG A 776 29.87 11.17 -8.06
C ARG A 776 30.80 11.03 -9.26
N LEU A 777 31.98 11.66 -9.20
CA LEU A 777 33.00 11.56 -10.25
C LEU A 777 33.42 10.10 -10.52
N SER A 778 33.50 9.27 -9.47
CA SER A 778 33.81 7.85 -9.61
C SER A 778 32.76 7.10 -10.43
N VAL A 779 31.48 7.39 -10.19
CA VAL A 779 30.36 6.81 -10.95
C VAL A 779 30.31 7.39 -12.38
N GLU A 780 30.41 8.71 -12.54
CA GLU A 780 30.37 9.38 -13.86
C GLU A 780 31.45 8.83 -14.79
N THR A 781 32.69 8.75 -14.30
CA THR A 781 33.80 8.22 -15.11
C THR A 781 33.67 6.72 -15.39
N HIS A 782 32.99 5.94 -14.53
CA HIS A 782 32.62 4.55 -14.83
C HIS A 782 31.63 4.49 -15.99
N LEU A 783 30.57 5.29 -15.96
CA LEU A 783 29.60 5.35 -17.06
C LEU A 783 30.29 5.70 -18.38
N GLU A 784 31.18 6.69 -18.38
CA GLU A 784 31.97 7.07 -19.57
C GLU A 784 32.81 5.93 -20.14
N ARG A 785 33.53 5.18 -19.28
CA ARG A 785 34.37 4.05 -19.70
C ARG A 785 33.58 2.87 -20.23
N CYS A 786 32.42 2.59 -19.63
CA CYS A 786 31.51 1.53 -20.06
C CYS A 786 30.67 1.92 -21.27
N GLY A 787 30.75 3.18 -21.74
CA GLY A 787 29.91 3.68 -22.83
C GLY A 787 28.43 3.84 -22.44
N ILE A 788 28.12 3.83 -21.15
CA ILE A 788 26.77 4.00 -20.62
C ILE A 788 26.44 5.49 -20.65
N LYS A 789 25.44 5.87 -21.46
CA LYS A 789 25.00 7.26 -21.57
C LYS A 789 24.00 7.56 -20.46
N GLY A 790 24.35 8.44 -19.53
CA GLY A 790 23.46 8.87 -18.46
C GLY A 790 24.08 9.96 -17.60
N LYS A 791 23.27 10.53 -16.70
CA LYS A 791 23.71 11.53 -15.73
C LYS A 791 23.58 10.96 -14.32
N VAL A 792 24.62 11.13 -13.50
CA VAL A 792 24.58 10.75 -12.08
C VAL A 792 23.93 11.87 -11.28
N VAL A 793 22.77 11.60 -10.68
CA VAL A 793 22.00 12.54 -9.86
C VAL A 793 21.91 12.05 -8.42
N ASP A 794 21.56 12.94 -7.50
CA ASP A 794 21.25 12.52 -6.13
C ASP A 794 19.97 11.69 -6.12
N SER A 795 19.96 10.62 -5.31
CA SER A 795 18.79 9.77 -5.17
C SER A 795 17.65 10.56 -4.49
N PRO A 796 16.43 10.53 -5.06
CA PRO A 796 15.26 11.15 -4.42
C PRO A 796 14.79 10.36 -3.18
N LEU A 797 15.21 9.09 -3.04
CA LEU A 797 14.75 8.18 -1.99
C LEU A 797 15.67 8.16 -0.76
N MET A 798 16.96 8.46 -0.94
CA MET A 798 17.95 8.37 0.13
C MET A 798 19.04 9.46 0.01
N PRO A 799 19.22 10.31 1.03
CA PRO A 799 20.27 11.31 1.04
C PRO A 799 21.66 10.67 0.87
N ARG A 800 22.57 11.38 0.16
CA ARG A 800 23.97 10.97 -0.06
C ARG A 800 24.15 9.66 -0.84
N ARG A 801 23.10 9.20 -1.52
CA ARG A 801 23.16 8.12 -2.51
C ARG A 801 22.92 8.66 -3.89
N PHE A 802 23.33 7.90 -4.90
CA PHE A 802 23.16 8.29 -6.28
C PHE A 802 22.14 7.44 -7.01
N LYS A 803 21.66 8.00 -8.10
CA LYS A 803 20.92 7.34 -9.14
C LYS A 803 21.52 7.75 -10.49
N VAL A 804 21.40 6.87 -11.49
CA VAL A 804 21.72 7.22 -12.88
C VAL A 804 20.41 7.51 -13.63
N ASP A 805 20.31 8.72 -14.18
CA ASP A 805 19.30 9.08 -15.17
C ASP A 805 19.85 8.73 -16.56
N TYR A 806 19.47 7.56 -17.07
CA TYR A 806 19.96 7.05 -18.35
C TYR A 806 19.42 7.86 -19.55
N SER A 807 20.23 7.96 -20.59
CA SER A 807 19.81 8.52 -21.88
C SER A 807 19.14 7.44 -22.71
N LEU A 808 17.89 7.66 -23.08
CA LEU A 808 17.07 6.68 -23.82
C LEU A 808 17.35 6.63 -25.34
N GLY A 809 18.37 7.37 -25.81
CA GLY A 809 18.88 7.27 -27.18
C GLY A 809 17.82 7.47 -28.26
N ASP A 810 17.64 6.43 -29.09
CA ASP A 810 16.71 6.38 -30.23
C ASP A 810 15.24 6.31 -29.82
N HIS A 811 14.96 6.37 -28.51
CA HIS A 811 13.62 6.45 -27.96
C HIS A 811 12.78 5.23 -28.38
N PRO A 812 13.17 4.01 -27.98
CA PRO A 812 12.65 2.75 -28.52
C PRO A 812 11.18 2.51 -28.18
N LEU A 813 10.47 1.73 -29.01
CA LEU A 813 9.06 1.42 -28.74
C LEU A 813 8.95 0.43 -27.57
N VAL A 814 8.15 0.77 -26.56
CA VAL A 814 7.83 -0.12 -25.43
C VAL A 814 6.43 -0.70 -25.60
N SER A 815 6.29 -2.03 -25.64
CA SER A 815 4.97 -2.69 -25.65
C SER A 815 4.57 -3.10 -24.24
N ILE A 816 3.54 -2.43 -23.70
CA ILE A 816 2.92 -2.76 -22.42
C ILE A 816 1.91 -3.89 -22.65
N ILE A 817 2.18 -5.08 -22.11
CA ILE A 817 1.37 -6.29 -22.31
C ILE A 817 0.50 -6.49 -21.06
N ILE A 818 -0.83 -6.37 -21.23
CA ILE A 818 -1.80 -6.43 -20.13
C ILE A 818 -2.78 -7.59 -20.36
N PRO A 819 -2.78 -8.66 -19.55
CA PRO A 819 -3.79 -9.70 -19.61
C PRO A 819 -5.12 -9.19 -19.02
N ASN A 820 -6.26 -9.44 -19.69
CA ASN A 820 -7.56 -9.05 -19.13
C ASN A 820 -8.72 -10.01 -19.47
N LYS A 821 -9.53 -10.28 -18.44
CA LYS A 821 -10.79 -11.02 -18.53
C LYS A 821 -11.81 -10.51 -17.51
N ASP A 822 -12.93 -9.97 -18.00
CA ASP A 822 -14.13 -9.58 -17.23
C ASP A 822 -13.84 -8.73 -15.97
N ALA A 823 -12.84 -7.84 -16.09
CA ALA A 823 -12.30 -7.07 -14.98
C ALA A 823 -12.16 -5.58 -15.33
N VAL A 824 -13.22 -5.02 -15.94
CA VAL A 824 -13.24 -3.63 -16.43
C VAL A 824 -12.89 -2.60 -15.36
N PRO A 825 -13.36 -2.68 -14.09
CA PRO A 825 -13.01 -1.67 -13.09
C PRO A 825 -11.51 -1.54 -12.85
N VAL A 826 -10.81 -2.66 -12.64
CA VAL A 826 -9.36 -2.65 -12.41
C VAL A 826 -8.60 -2.27 -13.68
N LEU A 827 -9.01 -2.78 -14.85
CA LEU A 827 -8.39 -2.41 -16.13
C LEU A 827 -8.54 -0.90 -16.40
N HIS A 828 -9.70 -0.32 -16.10
CA HIS A 828 -9.93 1.10 -16.30
C HIS A 828 -9.01 1.94 -15.43
N ASN A 829 -8.90 1.62 -14.14
CA ASN A 829 -7.96 2.28 -13.25
C ASN A 829 -6.51 2.18 -13.77
N CYS A 830 -6.10 0.99 -14.23
CA CYS A 830 -4.79 0.77 -14.82
C CYS A 830 -4.55 1.67 -16.04
N LEU A 831 -5.43 1.61 -17.06
CA LEU A 831 -5.29 2.43 -18.27
C LEU A 831 -5.37 3.93 -17.98
N SER A 832 -6.28 4.36 -17.11
CA SER A 832 -6.42 5.77 -16.73
C SER A 832 -5.18 6.28 -15.99
N SER A 833 -4.59 5.47 -15.10
CA SER A 833 -3.34 5.84 -14.42
C SER A 833 -2.17 5.95 -15.39
N ILE A 834 -2.06 5.05 -16.38
CA ILE A 834 -1.04 5.12 -17.44
C ILE A 834 -1.20 6.42 -18.22
N ARG A 835 -2.41 6.75 -18.71
CA ARG A 835 -2.67 7.99 -19.46
C ARG A 835 -2.41 9.25 -18.63
N LYS A 836 -2.74 9.22 -17.34
CA LYS A 836 -2.66 10.38 -16.45
C LYS A 836 -1.23 10.71 -16.03
N PHE A 837 -0.40 9.69 -15.79
CA PHE A 837 0.91 9.87 -15.16
C PHE A 837 2.09 9.63 -16.10
N THR A 838 1.98 8.75 -17.10
CA THR A 838 3.14 8.34 -17.91
C THR A 838 3.72 9.51 -18.73
N THR A 839 5.02 9.75 -18.58
CA THR A 839 5.74 10.80 -19.34
C THR A 839 6.42 10.29 -20.60
N TYR A 840 6.72 9.00 -20.70
CA TYR A 840 7.22 8.38 -21.93
C TYR A 840 6.11 8.29 -22.97
N ASP A 841 6.37 8.70 -24.21
CA ASP A 841 5.34 8.81 -25.25
C ASP A 841 5.43 7.76 -26.38
N ASN A 842 6.54 7.01 -26.49
CA ASN A 842 6.69 5.98 -27.52
C ASN A 842 6.40 4.57 -27.00
N TYR A 843 5.13 4.34 -26.65
CA TYR A 843 4.66 3.03 -26.18
C TYR A 843 3.42 2.56 -26.95
N GLU A 844 3.15 1.26 -26.90
CA GLU A 844 1.83 0.70 -27.22
C GLU A 844 1.31 -0.10 -26.03
N ILE A 845 0.00 -0.27 -25.93
CA ILE A 845 -0.65 -1.14 -24.95
C ILE A 845 -1.32 -2.28 -25.69
N VAL A 846 -0.83 -3.50 -25.46
CA VAL A 846 -1.37 -4.74 -26.00
C VAL A 846 -2.20 -5.42 -24.91
N ILE A 847 -3.51 -5.18 -24.92
CA ILE A 847 -4.44 -5.87 -24.03
C ILE A 847 -4.70 -7.26 -24.61
N VAL A 848 -4.32 -8.29 -23.86
CA VAL A 848 -4.55 -9.68 -24.23
C VAL A 848 -5.86 -10.15 -23.64
N GLU A 849 -6.90 -10.14 -24.46
CA GLU A 849 -8.19 -10.75 -24.14
C GLU A 849 -8.01 -12.26 -24.03
N ASN A 850 -8.45 -12.83 -22.91
CA ASN A 850 -8.21 -14.23 -22.59
C ASN A 850 -9.45 -14.97 -22.05
N ASN A 851 -10.58 -14.88 -22.77
CA ASN A 851 -11.84 -15.62 -22.57
C ASN A 851 -12.90 -14.92 -21.69
N SER A 852 -13.14 -13.64 -21.93
CA SER A 852 -14.22 -12.81 -21.39
C SER A 852 -15.60 -13.27 -21.83
N VAL A 853 -16.59 -13.11 -20.95
CA VAL A 853 -18.01 -13.42 -21.21
C VAL A 853 -18.94 -12.25 -20.97
N ASP A 854 -18.49 -11.19 -20.28
CA ASP A 854 -19.29 -10.00 -20.05
C ASP A 854 -19.32 -9.12 -21.32
N PRO A 855 -20.50 -8.87 -21.93
CA PRO A 855 -20.61 -7.98 -23.09
C PRO A 855 -20.03 -6.59 -22.86
N PHE A 856 -20.12 -6.06 -21.64
CA PHE A 856 -19.59 -4.74 -21.32
C PHE A 856 -18.06 -4.68 -21.41
N THR A 857 -17.37 -5.81 -21.23
CA THR A 857 -15.90 -5.86 -21.43
C THR A 857 -15.54 -5.57 -22.88
N PHE A 858 -16.29 -6.10 -23.84
CA PHE A 858 -16.04 -5.85 -25.26
C PHE A 858 -16.43 -4.43 -25.68
N GLU A 859 -17.55 -3.90 -25.15
CA GLU A 859 -17.91 -2.49 -25.32
C GLU A 859 -16.79 -1.57 -24.80
N TYR A 860 -16.27 -1.86 -23.60
CA TYR A 860 -15.18 -1.11 -23.00
C TYR A 860 -13.89 -1.18 -23.82
N TYR A 861 -13.54 -2.33 -24.39
CA TYR A 861 -12.40 -2.47 -25.29
C TYR A 861 -12.52 -1.60 -26.55
N GLU A 862 -13.72 -1.50 -27.13
CA GLU A 862 -13.96 -0.61 -28.27
C GLU A 862 -13.81 0.85 -27.85
N MET A 863 -14.38 1.23 -26.70
CA MET A 863 -14.24 2.58 -26.13
C MET A 863 -12.77 2.94 -25.90
N ALA A 864 -12.00 2.05 -25.26
CA ALA A 864 -10.58 2.29 -24.93
C ALA A 864 -9.69 2.46 -26.18
N GLN A 865 -9.92 1.67 -27.23
CA GLN A 865 -9.17 1.77 -28.49
C GLN A 865 -9.53 3.03 -29.29
N GLN A 866 -10.78 3.49 -29.21
CA GLN A 866 -11.18 4.76 -29.84
C GLN A 866 -10.59 5.97 -29.11
N ASP A 867 -10.41 5.83 -27.79
CA ASP A 867 -9.93 6.89 -26.93
C ASP A 867 -8.44 7.15 -27.04
N ASP A 868 -7.68 6.06 -27.05
CA ASP A 868 -6.24 6.07 -26.90
C ASP A 868 -5.62 5.27 -28.05
N PRO A 869 -4.96 5.93 -29.01
CA PRO A 869 -4.40 5.25 -30.18
C PRO A 869 -3.25 4.29 -29.83
N HIS A 870 -2.70 4.36 -28.61
CA HIS A 870 -1.71 3.39 -28.15
C HIS A 870 -2.35 2.05 -27.79
N VAL A 871 -3.66 2.00 -27.52
CA VAL A 871 -4.35 0.78 -27.07
C VAL A 871 -4.75 -0.09 -28.24
N ARG A 872 -4.42 -1.38 -28.14
CA ARG A 872 -4.86 -2.43 -29.06
C ARG A 872 -5.25 -3.69 -28.30
N VAL A 873 -6.37 -4.29 -28.67
CA VAL A 873 -6.83 -5.55 -28.09
C VAL A 873 -6.52 -6.71 -29.02
N VAL A 874 -5.91 -7.76 -28.47
CA VAL A 874 -5.62 -9.02 -29.18
C VAL A 874 -6.28 -10.19 -28.46
N LYS A 875 -6.85 -11.12 -29.23
CA LYS A 875 -7.66 -12.21 -28.70
C LYS A 875 -6.90 -13.53 -28.69
N LEU A 876 -6.74 -14.13 -27.50
CA LEU A 876 -6.17 -15.46 -27.35
C LEU A 876 -7.27 -16.54 -27.36
N GLU A 877 -7.35 -17.30 -28.45
CA GLU A 877 -8.33 -18.38 -28.60
C GLU A 877 -7.89 -19.73 -28.00
N GLY A 878 -8.87 -20.60 -27.71
CA GLY A 878 -8.62 -21.99 -27.33
C GLY A 878 -8.03 -22.17 -25.93
N MET A 879 -8.24 -21.22 -25.02
CA MET A 879 -7.94 -21.42 -23.60
C MET A 879 -9.08 -22.16 -22.89
N THR A 880 -8.76 -23.27 -22.23
CA THR A 880 -9.70 -24.01 -21.36
C THR A 880 -9.55 -23.63 -19.88
N SER A 881 -8.43 -23.03 -19.50
CA SER A 881 -8.11 -22.57 -18.14
C SER A 881 -7.12 -21.42 -18.20
N PHE A 882 -7.12 -20.57 -17.17
CA PHE A 882 -6.17 -19.45 -17.06
C PHE A 882 -4.71 -19.95 -17.04
N ASN A 883 -3.85 -19.32 -17.84
CA ASN A 883 -2.41 -19.56 -17.89
C ASN A 883 -1.70 -18.24 -18.20
N PHE A 884 -1.17 -17.58 -17.18
CA PHE A 884 -0.49 -16.29 -17.29
C PHE A 884 0.67 -16.34 -18.29
N SER A 885 1.55 -17.33 -18.16
CA SER A 885 2.69 -17.52 -19.06
C SER A 885 2.29 -17.59 -20.54
N ARG A 886 1.23 -18.35 -20.85
CA ARG A 886 0.72 -18.46 -22.23
C ARG A 886 0.13 -17.13 -22.73
N ILE A 887 -0.58 -16.41 -21.88
CA ILE A 887 -1.16 -15.10 -22.22
C ILE A 887 -0.05 -14.09 -22.52
N ILE A 888 0.98 -14.04 -21.67
CA ILE A 888 2.14 -13.17 -21.87
C ILE A 888 2.91 -13.54 -23.14
N ASN A 889 3.22 -14.83 -23.36
CA ASN A 889 3.91 -15.27 -24.57
C ASN A 889 3.15 -14.85 -25.83
N PHE A 890 1.82 -15.06 -25.86
CA PHE A 890 0.99 -14.61 -26.97
C PHE A 890 1.00 -13.09 -27.12
N GLY A 891 0.89 -12.34 -26.02
CA GLY A 891 1.00 -10.88 -26.03
C GLY A 891 2.32 -10.39 -26.64
N ALA A 892 3.43 -11.02 -26.27
CA ALA A 892 4.76 -10.73 -26.81
C ALA A 892 4.87 -11.03 -28.31
N GLU A 893 4.25 -12.13 -28.78
CA GLU A 893 4.14 -12.44 -30.21
C GLU A 893 3.37 -11.37 -31.00
N GLN A 894 2.40 -10.70 -30.36
CA GLN A 894 1.60 -9.64 -30.97
C GLN A 894 2.22 -8.24 -30.83
N ALA A 895 3.24 -8.08 -29.99
CA ALA A 895 3.88 -6.81 -29.67
C ALA A 895 4.88 -6.38 -30.75
N GLN A 896 4.99 -5.07 -30.99
CA GLN A 896 5.84 -4.45 -32.01
C GLN A 896 7.09 -3.79 -31.41
N GLY A 897 7.11 -3.58 -30.09
CA GLY A 897 8.18 -2.90 -29.39
C GLY A 897 9.49 -3.68 -29.31
N ASP A 898 10.56 -2.92 -29.09
CA ASP A 898 11.90 -3.43 -28.82
C ASP A 898 12.03 -3.93 -27.38
N TYR A 899 11.15 -3.43 -26.49
CA TYR A 899 11.05 -3.80 -25.10
C TYR A 899 9.63 -4.20 -24.74
N TYR A 900 9.50 -5.26 -23.96
CA TYR A 900 8.23 -5.73 -23.42
C TYR A 900 8.12 -5.35 -21.96
N LEU A 901 7.05 -4.65 -21.61
CA LEU A 901 6.70 -4.36 -20.23
C LEU A 901 5.48 -5.20 -19.86
N LEU A 902 5.68 -6.21 -19.02
CA LEU A 902 4.60 -7.04 -18.50
C LEU A 902 3.93 -6.29 -17.37
N LEU A 903 2.61 -6.10 -17.46
CA LEU A 903 1.86 -5.34 -16.47
C LEU A 903 0.54 -6.04 -16.16
N ASN A 904 0.26 -6.28 -14.88
CA ASN A 904 -1.05 -6.78 -14.49
C ASN A 904 -2.13 -5.70 -14.68
N ASN A 905 -3.38 -6.13 -14.90
CA ASN A 905 -4.50 -5.20 -15.07
C ASN A 905 -4.97 -4.54 -13.76
N ASP A 906 -4.50 -5.00 -12.60
CA ASP A 906 -4.81 -4.49 -11.26
C ASP A 906 -3.65 -3.68 -10.67
N THR A 907 -2.98 -2.88 -11.51
CA THR A 907 -1.95 -1.93 -11.11
C THR A 907 -2.35 -0.49 -11.37
N GLU A 908 -1.87 0.44 -10.55
CA GLU A 908 -2.00 1.88 -10.80
C GLU A 908 -0.63 2.58 -10.74
N VAL A 909 -0.32 3.40 -11.73
CA VAL A 909 0.95 4.13 -11.83
C VAL A 909 1.04 5.22 -10.76
N ILE A 910 2.16 5.26 -10.02
CA ILE A 910 2.46 6.33 -9.05
C ILE A 910 3.55 7.25 -9.61
N THR A 911 4.65 6.67 -10.08
CA THR A 911 5.79 7.44 -10.62
C THR A 911 5.51 7.87 -12.06
N PRO A 912 5.50 9.18 -12.39
CA PRO A 912 5.21 9.63 -13.76
C PRO A 912 6.17 9.09 -14.83
N ASN A 913 7.46 9.07 -14.53
CA ASN A 913 8.51 8.63 -15.45
C ASN A 913 8.90 7.14 -15.28
N TRP A 914 7.97 6.30 -14.80
CA TRP A 914 8.21 4.90 -14.47
C TRP A 914 8.73 4.04 -15.63
N ILE A 915 8.32 4.33 -16.88
CA ILE A 915 8.84 3.61 -18.06
C ILE A 915 10.31 3.97 -18.27
N GLU A 916 10.67 5.24 -18.15
CA GLU A 916 12.06 5.71 -18.29
C GLU A 916 12.97 5.13 -17.20
N GLU A 917 12.47 5.04 -15.97
CA GLU A 917 13.17 4.41 -14.84
C GLU A 917 13.52 2.94 -15.11
N LEU A 918 12.59 2.18 -15.70
CA LEU A 918 12.78 0.76 -16.03
C LEU A 918 13.60 0.60 -17.32
N LEU A 919 13.28 1.36 -18.36
CA LEU A 919 13.90 1.26 -19.68
C LEU A 919 15.39 1.63 -19.64
N GLY A 920 15.75 2.68 -18.92
CA GLY A 920 17.12 3.17 -18.82
C GLY A 920 18.17 2.08 -18.54
N PRO A 921 18.08 1.37 -17.40
CA PRO A 921 18.96 0.24 -17.13
C PRO A 921 18.70 -0.96 -18.06
N CYS A 922 17.47 -1.22 -18.50
CA CYS A 922 17.13 -2.34 -19.40
C CYS A 922 17.75 -2.21 -20.80
N MET A 923 18.13 -0.99 -21.22
CA MET A 923 18.84 -0.75 -22.49
C MET A 923 20.30 -1.21 -22.46
N ARG A 924 20.87 -1.52 -21.30
CA ARG A 924 22.24 -2.02 -21.22
C ARG A 924 22.30 -3.46 -21.70
N GLU A 925 23.33 -3.80 -22.49
CA GLU A 925 23.54 -5.15 -23.03
C GLU A 925 23.71 -6.22 -21.94
N ASP A 926 24.10 -5.81 -20.74
CA ASP A 926 24.39 -6.69 -19.60
C ASP A 926 23.19 -6.86 -18.63
N VAL A 927 22.05 -6.21 -18.94
CA VAL A 927 20.79 -6.27 -18.19
C VAL A 927 19.72 -6.94 -19.05
N GLY A 928 19.10 -7.99 -18.53
CA GLY A 928 18.01 -8.69 -19.22
C GLY A 928 16.63 -8.24 -18.75
N ILE A 929 16.45 -8.03 -17.44
CA ILE A 929 15.15 -7.68 -16.85
C ILE A 929 15.33 -6.53 -15.86
N THR A 930 14.35 -5.62 -15.82
CA THR A 930 14.18 -4.64 -14.74
C THR A 930 12.80 -4.75 -14.11
N GLY A 931 12.68 -4.68 -12.78
CA GLY A 931 11.41 -4.78 -12.07
C GLY A 931 11.11 -3.56 -11.20
N ALA A 932 9.84 -3.15 -11.17
CA ALA A 932 9.38 -2.02 -10.37
C ALA A 932 9.23 -2.37 -8.88
N LYS A 933 9.13 -1.34 -8.03
CA LYS A 933 8.65 -1.48 -6.65
C LYS A 933 7.13 -1.42 -6.63
N LEU A 934 6.50 -2.41 -6.00
CA LEU A 934 5.04 -2.46 -5.88
C LEU A 934 4.61 -2.21 -4.45
N LEU A 935 3.59 -1.38 -4.30
CA LEU A 935 2.98 -1.00 -3.04
C LEU A 935 1.54 -1.53 -2.97
N PHE A 936 1.10 -1.88 -1.78
CA PHE A 936 -0.32 -2.03 -1.50
C PHE A 936 -1.01 -0.66 -1.47
N PRO A 937 -2.35 -0.60 -1.56
CA PRO A 937 -3.10 0.66 -1.57
C PRO A 937 -2.89 1.52 -0.32
N ASP A 938 -2.46 0.91 0.79
CA ASP A 938 -2.14 1.60 2.04
C ASP A 938 -0.68 2.09 2.15
N ASN A 939 0.06 2.02 1.04
CA ASN A 939 1.48 2.36 0.92
C ASN A 939 2.42 1.49 1.75
N THR A 940 2.03 0.25 2.09
CA THR A 940 3.01 -0.75 2.51
C THR A 940 3.63 -1.46 1.29
N ILE A 941 4.86 -1.96 1.44
CA ILE A 941 5.60 -2.66 0.38
C ILE A 941 4.93 -4.00 0.09
N GLN A 942 4.58 -4.25 -1.16
CA GLN A 942 4.21 -5.57 -1.64
C GLN A 942 5.41 -6.26 -2.31
N HIS A 943 6.22 -5.51 -3.05
CA HIS A 943 7.37 -6.06 -3.76
C HIS A 943 8.55 -5.08 -3.77
N ALA A 944 9.68 -5.54 -3.25
CA ALA A 944 10.99 -4.90 -3.36
C ALA A 944 12.06 -5.91 -3.80
N GLY A 945 11.67 -6.83 -4.71
CA GLY A 945 12.45 -8.01 -5.07
C GLY A 945 11.95 -9.32 -4.47
N ILE A 946 12.61 -10.43 -4.84
CA ILE A 946 12.28 -11.79 -4.37
C ILE A 946 13.48 -12.38 -3.64
N SER A 947 13.23 -12.95 -2.46
CA SER A 947 14.16 -13.84 -1.77
C SER A 947 13.77 -15.30 -1.94
N PHE A 948 14.73 -16.17 -1.70
CA PHE A 948 14.59 -17.62 -1.81
C PHE A 948 14.53 -18.30 -0.45
N GLY A 949 13.89 -19.47 -0.41
CA GLY A 949 13.62 -20.18 0.83
C GLY A 949 13.24 -21.65 0.65
N PRO A 950 13.27 -22.44 1.73
CA PRO A 950 12.90 -23.85 1.68
C PRO A 950 11.42 -24.06 1.32
N ASP A 951 10.56 -23.10 1.63
CA ASP A 951 9.14 -23.14 1.31
C ASP A 951 8.82 -22.59 -0.10
N GLY A 952 9.81 -21.98 -0.75
CA GLY A 952 9.74 -21.33 -2.06
C GLY A 952 10.16 -19.86 -2.01
N PRO A 953 10.20 -19.18 -3.17
CA PRO A 953 10.44 -17.74 -3.27
C PRO A 953 9.38 -16.91 -2.55
N GLY A 954 9.76 -15.74 -2.03
CA GLY A 954 8.87 -14.78 -1.36
C GLY A 954 9.27 -13.32 -1.60
N HIS A 955 8.31 -12.40 -1.50
CA HIS A 955 8.53 -10.98 -1.75
C HIS A 955 9.29 -10.33 -0.60
N LEU A 956 10.42 -9.70 -0.89
CA LEU A 956 11.25 -9.00 0.10
C LEU A 956 10.49 -7.83 0.74
N TYR A 957 10.62 -7.69 2.07
CA TYR A 957 10.08 -6.59 2.86
C TYR A 957 8.55 -6.40 2.77
N TYR A 958 7.81 -7.47 2.50
CA TYR A 958 6.35 -7.49 2.44
C TYR A 958 5.72 -6.82 3.68
N GLN A 959 4.72 -5.96 3.48
CA GLN A 959 4.01 -5.15 4.47
C GLN A 959 4.85 -4.13 5.26
N MET A 960 6.14 -3.96 4.96
CA MET A 960 6.91 -2.86 5.57
C MET A 960 6.45 -1.51 5.01
N SER A 961 6.62 -0.42 5.75
CA SER A 961 6.31 0.93 5.25
C SER A 961 7.01 1.20 3.91
N ARG A 962 6.38 1.95 2.99
CA ARG A 962 6.97 2.40 1.70
C ARG A 962 8.40 2.92 1.86
N ASN A 963 8.68 3.62 2.96
CA ASN A 963 9.98 4.26 3.21
C ASN A 963 10.91 3.43 4.10
N TYR A 964 10.61 2.16 4.34
CA TYR A 964 11.46 1.29 5.14
C TYR A 964 12.75 0.95 4.39
N PRO A 965 13.95 1.34 4.89
CA PRO A 965 15.19 1.22 4.11
C PRO A 965 15.69 -0.23 3.95
N GLY A 966 15.36 -1.14 4.87
CA GLY A 966 15.94 -2.49 4.89
C GLY A 966 17.44 -2.52 5.23
N ASN A 967 18.08 -3.67 5.01
CA ASN A 967 19.53 -3.81 5.20
C ASN A 967 20.25 -2.94 4.17
N PHE A 968 21.08 -2.01 4.62
CA PHE A 968 21.89 -1.16 3.73
C PHE A 968 21.06 -0.48 2.64
N GLU A 969 19.86 -0.01 2.99
CA GLU A 969 19.00 0.76 2.08
C GLU A 969 18.56 -0.04 0.84
N ALA A 970 18.48 -1.37 0.98
CA ALA A 970 18.12 -2.33 -0.06
C ALA A 970 16.82 -2.01 -0.82
N THR A 971 15.88 -1.31 -0.20
CA THR A 971 14.58 -0.94 -0.81
C THR A 971 14.61 0.41 -1.52
N MET A 972 15.73 1.14 -1.43
CA MET A 972 15.88 2.53 -1.85
C MET A 972 16.86 2.72 -3.01
N LEU A 973 17.67 1.69 -3.30
CA LEU A 973 18.65 1.72 -4.38
C LEU A 973 18.41 0.61 -5.40
N ALA A 974 18.72 0.93 -6.67
CA ALA A 974 18.73 -0.06 -7.73
C ALA A 974 19.76 -1.14 -7.40
N ARG A 975 19.41 -2.40 -7.66
CA ARG A 975 20.29 -3.54 -7.33
C ARG A 975 19.96 -4.79 -8.13
N ASP A 976 20.97 -5.60 -8.37
CA ASP A 976 20.81 -6.94 -8.92
C ASP A 976 20.18 -7.87 -7.88
N LEU A 977 19.25 -8.70 -8.34
CA LEU A 977 18.54 -9.72 -7.56
C LEU A 977 18.37 -11.00 -8.38
N GLY A 978 17.99 -12.10 -7.71
CA GLY A 978 17.70 -13.35 -8.40
C GLY A 978 16.36 -13.35 -9.16
N ALA A 979 15.38 -12.54 -8.73
CA ALA A 979 14.10 -12.39 -9.41
C ALA A 979 13.33 -11.13 -8.99
N VAL A 980 12.45 -10.68 -9.89
CA VAL A 980 11.42 -9.66 -9.70
C VAL A 980 10.08 -10.23 -10.17
N THR A 981 8.96 -9.59 -9.80
CA THR A 981 7.62 -10.13 -10.09
C THR A 981 7.08 -9.76 -11.47
N GLY A 982 6.29 -10.66 -12.06
CA GLY A 982 5.58 -10.47 -13.33
C GLY A 982 4.48 -9.40 -13.31
N ALA A 983 4.13 -8.85 -12.15
CA ALA A 983 3.11 -7.81 -12.05
C ALA A 983 3.55 -6.46 -12.65
N CYS A 984 4.84 -6.16 -12.64
CA CYS A 984 5.44 -5.05 -13.39
C CYS A 984 6.94 -5.32 -13.62
N LEU A 985 7.29 -5.87 -14.78
CA LEU A 985 8.69 -6.05 -15.19
C LEU A 985 8.88 -5.68 -16.66
N MET A 986 10.06 -5.16 -16.99
CA MET A 986 10.47 -4.88 -18.36
C MET A 986 11.60 -5.83 -18.77
N VAL A 987 11.58 -6.24 -20.04
CA VAL A 987 12.58 -7.12 -20.66
C VAL A 987 12.78 -6.70 -22.11
N SER A 988 14.02 -6.75 -22.60
CA SER A 988 14.27 -6.54 -24.02
C SER A 988 13.72 -7.71 -24.83
N LYS A 989 13.22 -7.43 -26.04
CA LYS A 989 12.76 -8.48 -26.95
C LYS A 989 13.84 -9.54 -27.20
N GLU A 990 15.09 -9.11 -27.36
CA GLU A 990 16.23 -10.00 -27.54
C GLU A 990 16.39 -10.96 -26.34
N ALA A 991 16.36 -10.45 -25.11
CA ALA A 991 16.48 -11.29 -23.91
C ALA A 991 15.28 -12.24 -23.76
N PHE A 992 14.06 -11.77 -24.05
CA PHE A 992 12.84 -12.59 -24.02
C PHE A 992 12.91 -13.75 -25.02
N ASP A 993 13.32 -13.46 -26.27
CA ASP A 993 13.44 -14.45 -27.35
C ASP A 993 14.57 -15.45 -27.07
N LYS A 994 15.71 -14.96 -26.56
CA LYS A 994 16.89 -15.77 -26.20
C LYS A 994 16.55 -16.87 -25.21
N VAL A 995 15.65 -16.60 -24.25
CA VAL A 995 15.20 -17.59 -23.26
C VAL A 995 13.90 -18.28 -23.65
N HIS A 996 13.32 -18.00 -24.83
CA HIS A 996 12.04 -18.55 -25.30
C HIS A 996 10.86 -18.24 -24.36
N GLY A 997 10.74 -16.99 -23.91
CA GLY A 997 9.61 -16.49 -23.12
C GLY A 997 9.39 -17.19 -21.77
N MET A 998 8.16 -17.14 -21.27
CA MET A 998 7.75 -17.73 -20.00
C MET A 998 7.38 -19.22 -20.13
N THR A 999 7.62 -20.00 -19.09
CA THR A 999 7.31 -21.44 -19.09
C THR A 999 5.83 -21.70 -18.85
N GLU A 1000 5.10 -22.15 -19.88
CA GLU A 1000 3.64 -22.41 -19.80
C GLU A 1000 3.23 -23.55 -18.85
N GLU A 1001 4.17 -24.39 -18.41
CA GLU A 1001 3.89 -25.41 -17.39
C GLU A 1001 3.68 -24.82 -15.98
N LEU A 1002 4.12 -23.59 -15.77
CA LEU A 1002 3.91 -22.75 -14.59
C LEU A 1002 2.82 -21.75 -14.97
N ALA A 1003 1.55 -22.13 -14.80
CA ALA A 1003 0.43 -21.37 -15.34
C ALA A 1003 0.11 -20.15 -14.49
N VAL A 1004 0.33 -20.21 -13.17
CA VAL A 1004 -0.06 -19.14 -12.24
C VAL A 1004 1.07 -18.72 -11.31
N ASN A 1005 1.77 -19.67 -10.69
CA ASN A 1005 2.83 -19.37 -9.73
C ASN A 1005 4.22 -19.67 -10.30
N TYR A 1006 5.24 -18.97 -9.80
CA TYR A 1006 6.66 -19.16 -10.10
C TYR A 1006 7.08 -18.92 -11.56
N ASN A 1007 6.16 -18.46 -12.43
CA ASN A 1007 6.45 -18.22 -13.84
C ASN A 1007 7.45 -17.08 -14.05
N ASP A 1008 7.29 -15.99 -13.30
CA ASP A 1008 8.18 -14.83 -13.23
C ASP A 1008 9.54 -15.18 -12.64
N VAL A 1009 9.57 -15.97 -11.57
CA VAL A 1009 10.82 -16.44 -10.95
C VAL A 1009 11.59 -17.38 -11.88
N ASP A 1010 10.93 -18.36 -12.50
CA ASP A 1010 11.57 -19.24 -13.51
C ASP A 1010 12.10 -18.40 -14.69
N PHE A 1011 11.35 -17.41 -15.14
CA PHE A 1011 11.75 -16.51 -16.21
C PHE A 1011 13.01 -15.70 -15.86
N CYS A 1012 13.05 -15.07 -14.67
CA CYS A 1012 14.23 -14.36 -14.18
C CYS A 1012 15.46 -15.26 -14.09
N LEU A 1013 15.31 -16.48 -13.55
CA LEU A 1013 16.40 -17.44 -13.44
C LEU A 1013 16.88 -17.95 -14.81
N LYS A 1014 16.01 -18.05 -15.82
CA LYS A 1014 16.42 -18.34 -17.21
C LYS A 1014 17.30 -17.22 -17.77
N VAL A 1015 16.93 -15.95 -17.53
CA VAL A 1015 17.72 -14.79 -17.95
C VAL A 1015 19.08 -14.75 -17.26
N ILE A 1016 19.15 -15.05 -15.96
CA ILE A 1016 20.42 -15.12 -15.23
C ILE A 1016 21.35 -16.22 -15.79
N ARG A 1017 20.80 -17.38 -16.18
CA ARG A 1017 21.60 -18.47 -16.80
C ARG A 1017 22.21 -18.06 -18.14
N GLU A 1018 21.63 -17.07 -18.82
CA GLU A 1018 22.17 -16.44 -20.03
C GLU A 1018 23.19 -15.33 -19.74
N GLN A 1019 23.67 -15.23 -18.50
CA GLN A 1019 24.65 -14.25 -17.99
C GLN A 1019 24.16 -12.80 -18.07
N LEU A 1020 22.84 -12.61 -18.01
CA LEU A 1020 22.20 -11.29 -17.96
C LEU A 1020 21.72 -10.99 -16.54
N ARG A 1021 21.64 -9.70 -16.19
CA ARG A 1021 21.18 -9.25 -14.86
C ARG A 1021 19.67 -9.06 -14.79
N VAL A 1022 19.17 -9.21 -13.57
CA VAL A 1022 17.80 -8.84 -13.18
C VAL A 1022 17.91 -7.73 -12.14
N VAL A 1023 17.47 -6.53 -12.51
CA VAL A 1023 17.67 -5.31 -11.71
C VAL A 1023 16.35 -4.89 -11.09
N PHE A 1024 16.29 -4.76 -9.77
CA PHE A 1024 15.20 -4.08 -9.09
C PHE A 1024 15.40 -2.57 -9.15
N VAL A 1025 14.36 -1.82 -9.52
CA VAL A 1025 14.36 -0.36 -9.68
C VAL A 1025 13.36 0.28 -8.71
N PRO A 1026 13.82 0.81 -7.57
CA PRO A 1026 12.94 1.29 -6.50
C PRO A 1026 12.22 2.61 -6.81
N THR A 1027 12.68 3.35 -7.83
CA THR A 1027 12.13 4.63 -8.24
C THR A 1027 10.91 4.51 -9.16
N ALA A 1028 10.74 3.36 -9.83
CA ALA A 1028 9.50 3.02 -10.51
C ALA A 1028 8.51 2.42 -9.49
N GLU A 1029 7.57 3.23 -9.00
CA GLU A 1029 6.57 2.81 -8.01
C GLU A 1029 5.18 2.71 -8.65
N LEU A 1030 4.47 1.61 -8.34
CA LEU A 1030 3.07 1.39 -8.69
C LEU A 1030 2.31 0.81 -7.50
N HIS A 1031 1.02 1.09 -7.40
CA HIS A 1031 0.12 0.29 -6.57
C HIS A 1031 -0.23 -1.00 -7.30
N HIS A 1032 -0.36 -2.11 -6.58
CA HIS A 1032 -0.87 -3.38 -7.11
C HIS A 1032 -1.87 -3.96 -6.11
N TYR A 1033 -3.12 -4.16 -6.56
CA TYR A 1033 -4.25 -4.49 -5.69
C TYR A 1033 -4.35 -5.98 -5.34
N GLU A 1034 -3.44 -6.81 -5.85
CA GLU A 1034 -3.24 -8.26 -5.64
C GLU A 1034 -4.50 -9.14 -5.57
N SER A 1035 -4.57 -10.12 -6.48
CA SER A 1035 -5.54 -11.21 -6.42
C SER A 1035 -7.01 -10.76 -6.42
N VAL A 1036 -7.31 -9.49 -6.69
CA VAL A 1036 -8.67 -8.97 -6.87
C VAL A 1036 -9.41 -9.72 -7.98
N SER A 1037 -8.71 -10.00 -9.09
CA SER A 1037 -9.29 -10.75 -10.22
C SER A 1037 -9.22 -12.27 -10.07
N ARG A 1038 -8.37 -12.79 -9.15
CA ARG A 1038 -7.99 -14.22 -9.12
C ARG A 1038 -8.44 -14.97 -7.86
N GLY A 1039 -8.49 -14.31 -6.70
CA GLY A 1039 -8.71 -14.90 -5.38
C GLY A 1039 -7.61 -15.84 -4.88
N SER A 1040 -7.74 -16.33 -3.65
CA SER A 1040 -6.74 -17.13 -2.92
C SER A 1040 -6.41 -18.50 -3.52
N ASP A 1041 -5.14 -18.94 -3.36
CA ASP A 1041 -4.65 -20.29 -3.69
C ASP A 1041 -4.66 -21.25 -2.48
N ALA A 1042 -5.23 -20.85 -1.34
CA ALA A 1042 -5.13 -21.58 -0.08
C ALA A 1042 -5.98 -22.86 0.00
N SER A 1043 -6.97 -23.05 -0.88
CA SER A 1043 -7.93 -24.17 -0.78
C SER A 1043 -8.30 -24.79 -2.13
N GLY A 1044 -8.91 -25.99 -2.07
CA GLY A 1044 -9.49 -26.68 -3.23
C GLY A 1044 -8.50 -27.04 -4.35
N GLU A 1045 -8.98 -26.95 -5.61
CA GLU A 1045 -8.18 -27.26 -6.80
C GLU A 1045 -6.99 -26.32 -6.99
N LYS A 1046 -7.11 -25.05 -6.55
CA LYS A 1046 -6.04 -24.06 -6.62
C LYS A 1046 -4.86 -24.43 -5.74
N ALA A 1047 -5.11 -24.90 -4.51
CA ALA A 1047 -4.05 -25.41 -3.64
C ALA A 1047 -3.31 -26.62 -4.24
N ILE A 1048 -4.06 -27.53 -4.89
CA ILE A 1048 -3.46 -28.68 -5.59
C ILE A 1048 -2.59 -28.20 -6.77
N ARG A 1049 -3.07 -27.24 -7.58
CA ARG A 1049 -2.29 -26.63 -8.67
C ARG A 1049 -1.03 -25.98 -8.13
N PHE A 1050 -1.12 -25.16 -7.08
CA PHE A 1050 0.02 -24.50 -6.44
C PHE A 1050 1.10 -25.51 -6.02
N LYS A 1051 0.71 -26.62 -5.35
CA LYS A 1051 1.66 -27.67 -4.96
C LYS A 1051 2.30 -28.37 -6.17
N LYS A 1052 1.55 -28.59 -7.26
CA LYS A 1052 2.09 -29.15 -8.52
C LYS A 1052 3.09 -28.20 -9.17
N GLU A 1053 2.75 -26.92 -9.29
CA GLU A 1053 3.64 -25.88 -9.85
C GLU A 1053 4.91 -25.74 -9.01
N ARG A 1054 4.80 -25.77 -7.67
CA ARG A 1054 5.96 -25.78 -6.78
C ARG A 1054 6.88 -26.98 -7.05
N GLY A 1055 6.31 -28.17 -7.22
CA GLY A 1055 7.07 -29.37 -7.56
C GLY A 1055 7.81 -29.26 -8.90
N LYS A 1056 7.14 -28.69 -9.92
CA LYS A 1056 7.77 -28.42 -11.22
C LYS A 1056 8.89 -27.39 -11.12
N PHE A 1057 8.64 -26.27 -10.45
CA PHE A 1057 9.64 -25.22 -10.25
C PHE A 1057 10.87 -25.75 -9.50
N MET A 1058 10.67 -26.50 -8.41
CA MET A 1058 11.76 -27.13 -7.66
C MET A 1058 12.56 -28.13 -8.51
N SER A 1059 11.91 -28.85 -9.43
CA SER A 1059 12.61 -29.75 -10.35
C SER A 1059 13.44 -29.01 -11.40
N ARG A 1060 13.04 -27.80 -11.79
CA ARG A 1060 13.71 -26.98 -12.81
C ARG A 1060 14.82 -26.12 -12.23
N CYS A 1061 14.61 -25.61 -11.02
CA CYS A 1061 15.48 -24.65 -10.35
C CYS A 1061 15.76 -25.12 -8.91
N PRO A 1062 16.39 -26.29 -8.69
CA PRO A 1062 16.65 -26.80 -7.34
C PRO A 1062 17.53 -25.84 -6.51
N GLU A 1063 18.39 -25.06 -7.15
CA GLU A 1063 19.25 -24.06 -6.52
C GLU A 1063 18.46 -23.00 -5.74
N ALA A 1064 17.26 -22.63 -6.23
CA ALA A 1064 16.35 -21.66 -5.62
C ALA A 1064 15.77 -22.12 -4.25
N PHE A 1065 16.02 -23.36 -3.86
CA PHE A 1065 15.61 -23.95 -2.57
C PHE A 1065 16.81 -24.19 -1.65
N THR A 1066 17.96 -23.59 -1.96
CA THR A 1066 19.19 -23.73 -1.18
C THR A 1066 19.80 -22.37 -0.87
N VAL A 1067 20.67 -22.32 0.14
CA VAL A 1067 21.47 -21.12 0.48
C VAL A 1067 22.44 -20.67 -0.63
N LYS A 1068 22.47 -21.37 -1.77
CA LYS A 1068 23.26 -21.02 -2.96
C LYS A 1068 22.42 -20.34 -4.03
N ALA A 1069 21.18 -19.96 -3.73
CA ALA A 1069 20.36 -19.19 -4.66
C ALA A 1069 21.05 -17.86 -4.99
N PRO A 1070 20.90 -17.35 -6.24
CA PRO A 1070 21.59 -16.14 -6.68
C PRO A 1070 21.37 -14.95 -5.74
N PHE A 1071 22.43 -14.22 -5.42
CA PHE A 1071 22.42 -13.02 -4.58
C PHE A 1071 21.98 -13.20 -3.12
N GLU A 1072 21.78 -14.44 -2.63
CA GLU A 1072 21.51 -14.73 -1.22
C GLU A 1072 22.80 -14.72 -0.40
N ASN A 1073 22.83 -13.97 0.71
CA ASN A 1073 23.94 -14.03 1.66
C ASN A 1073 23.63 -15.08 2.74
N PRO A 1074 24.52 -16.09 2.97
CA PRO A 1074 24.27 -17.17 3.93
C PRO A 1074 24.19 -16.72 5.40
N ASN A 1075 24.60 -15.49 5.71
CA ASN A 1075 24.49 -14.87 7.04
C ASN A 1075 23.10 -14.31 7.33
N LEU A 1076 22.27 -14.17 6.30
CA LEU A 1076 20.86 -13.87 6.41
C LEU A 1076 20.06 -15.16 6.62
N GLN A 1077 18.96 -15.08 7.35
CA GLN A 1077 18.12 -16.25 7.60
C GLN A 1077 17.42 -16.67 6.30
N PHE A 1078 17.82 -17.81 5.75
CA PHE A 1078 17.28 -18.34 4.50
C PHE A 1078 15.78 -18.60 4.60
N GLY A 1079 15.00 -18.09 3.64
CA GLY A 1079 13.54 -18.15 3.63
C GLY A 1079 12.82 -17.07 4.45
N ILE A 1080 13.53 -16.15 5.09
CA ILE A 1080 12.92 -15.00 5.77
C ILE A 1080 13.02 -13.75 4.89
N ILE A 1081 11.86 -13.26 4.46
CA ILE A 1081 11.72 -12.12 3.54
C ILE A 1081 12.16 -10.76 4.12
N TYR A 1082 12.41 -10.68 5.43
CA TYR A 1082 12.88 -9.47 6.10
C TYR A 1082 14.42 -9.41 6.21
N GLN A 1083 15.12 -10.42 5.70
CA GLN A 1083 16.58 -10.51 5.75
C GLN A 1083 17.13 -10.31 7.16
N THR A 1084 16.63 -11.12 8.10
CA THR A 1084 17.05 -11.11 9.50
C THR A 1084 18.37 -11.85 9.68
N LEU A 1085 19.04 -11.64 10.81
CA LEU A 1085 20.28 -12.35 11.16
C LEU A 1085 20.04 -13.88 11.27
N ASN A 1086 20.88 -14.70 10.65
CA ASN A 1086 20.72 -16.15 10.65
C ASN A 1086 20.99 -16.78 12.03
N ARG A 1087 19.92 -17.00 12.80
CA ARG A 1087 19.97 -17.59 14.15
C ARG A 1087 19.89 -19.11 14.18
N GLU A 1088 19.72 -19.79 13.05
CA GLU A 1088 19.57 -21.26 12.99
C GLU A 1088 20.85 -21.98 12.54
N TYR A 1089 21.66 -21.37 11.68
CA TYR A 1089 22.87 -21.99 11.17
C TYR A 1089 23.94 -22.14 12.25
N LYS A 1090 24.33 -23.39 12.53
CA LYS A 1090 25.51 -23.72 13.34
C LYS A 1090 26.59 -24.28 12.41
N ARG A 1091 27.85 -23.87 12.61
CA ARG A 1091 29.05 -24.48 11.99
C ARG A 1091 29.29 -25.96 12.39
N GLU A 1092 28.32 -26.65 12.98
CA GLU A 1092 28.50 -27.97 13.62
C GLU A 1092 28.74 -29.13 12.64
N ASN A 1093 28.72 -28.94 11.31
CA ASN A 1093 29.00 -30.03 10.34
C ASN A 1093 29.75 -29.56 9.08
N ARG A 1094 31.03 -29.20 9.19
CA ARG A 1094 32.00 -29.29 8.08
C ARG A 1094 33.29 -29.92 8.56
#